data_AF-A0AAD0Q965-F1
#
_entry.id   AF-A0AAD0Q965-F1
#
_cell.length_a   1.000
_cell.length_b   1.000
_cell.length_c   1.000
_cell.angle_alpha   90.00
_cell.angle_beta   90.00
_cell.angle_gamma   90.00
#
_symmetry.space_group_name_H-M   'P 1'
#
loop_
_entity.id
_entity.type
_entity.pdbx_description
1 polymer ?
#
loop_
_entity_poly.entity_id
_entity_poly.type
_entity_poly.pdbx_seq_one_letter_code
_entity_poly.pdbx_strand_id
1 'polypeptide(L)'
;MPPISRRSLLRGAAGAGALPLLGAGPAAATAASANVPPPHRVGAGPFRHVHDPSTAATGPRYLNDHTLIRAHGRWHLFSIVGNSAPRGESPDSAAEVSFAHASAPGPYGPWTSHPDALTVDPSYFGEEHLWAPHVIEADGRFWMFYAAGGAGGPGDGGGTGGAGGTGGAGGGAAINLATSTDLFTWTRAPSGPLFRGRAARDPMVLRVGGEWVMYYTEVSGTGGGGPGPGGGHHVVAYRRSTNLLHWSEPGIAFTDASTETTVSVTESPYVVERDGWYYLFIGPRNGYEGTDVLASRDPFRFELSGWTGHVAGHAVEVVRDGENWYASAAGWFRNGLYVAPLSWRATPPPWQSPDNPVAALDVTGRLTVFALDAADRAMLRRVQLDPRTDSWSEWERFGGPAGAVPTLGRTTDGRLEVFSLAPGGVNLHHRVQRPDGGWYGWEEFGGPADAAPAVARDAHGRLEVFAPSPGGGSVARRRQRSAGALAWDPWEPGFGGPVGAPPVVGANADGRLEVFALAPGGAGIAHRWQEAPGGGWSAWHPFGMAAGAAPRMAGDGSGRLTVTAIGPSGLGTFARRQTVASGGWGEWQPLFGWSAAAPTLAVNADGRLEAFSLSPGGARLSHRWQTAPGGDVHPGGEFGEPGIRLVATPTAALDATGRLHVFAVTVAGRIRRRVQSGPSGGWHPWTAFGDRTVAPVVAGTPAL
;
A
#
# COMPACT_ATOMS: atom_id res chain seq x y z
N MET A 1 -61.72 17.51 25.38
CA MET A 1 -62.32 18.73 25.99
C MET A 1 -61.20 19.56 26.64
N PRO A 2 -61.41 20.87 26.86
CA PRO A 2 -60.38 21.94 26.81
C PRO A 2 -59.80 22.28 28.21
N PRO A 3 -59.03 23.39 28.47
CA PRO A 3 -58.60 24.54 27.63
C PRO A 3 -57.06 24.79 27.58
N ILE A 4 -56.44 25.58 26.68
CA ILE A 4 -56.69 26.89 26.02
C ILE A 4 -56.46 28.14 26.90
N SER A 5 -55.36 28.87 26.63
CA SER A 5 -55.25 30.34 26.67
C SER A 5 -54.04 30.74 25.80
N ARG A 6 -54.11 31.48 24.67
CA ARG A 6 -54.47 32.92 24.47
C ARG A 6 -53.58 33.86 25.32
N ARG A 7 -52.97 34.94 24.79
CA ARG A 7 -53.28 35.75 23.57
C ARG A 7 -52.11 36.67 23.17
N SER A 8 -52.31 37.43 22.08
CA SER A 8 -51.65 38.71 21.67
C SER A 8 -50.31 38.68 20.93
N LEU A 9 -49.99 39.55 19.93
CA LEU A 9 -50.75 40.39 18.95
C LEU A 9 -49.78 40.73 17.78
N LEU A 10 -50.04 40.39 16.50
CA LEU A 10 -50.76 41.17 15.45
C LEU A 10 -50.05 42.41 14.83
N ARG A 11 -49.68 42.29 13.53
CA ARG A 11 -49.69 43.25 12.38
C ARG A 11 -48.79 42.62 11.28
N GLY A 12 -49.11 42.48 10.00
CA GLY A 12 -50.03 43.15 9.06
C GLY A 12 -49.17 43.63 7.85
N ALA A 13 -49.54 43.53 6.57
CA ALA A 13 -50.78 43.11 5.93
C ALA A 13 -50.57 42.56 4.48
N ALA A 14 -51.67 42.11 3.89
CA ALA A 14 -51.97 41.73 2.50
C ALA A 14 -51.37 42.63 1.37
N GLY A 15 -51.32 42.21 0.10
CA GLY A 15 -51.79 40.95 -0.51
C GLY A 15 -51.88 41.04 -2.04
N ALA A 16 -52.87 40.34 -2.62
CA ALA A 16 -53.14 40.16 -4.07
C ALA A 16 -52.12 39.27 -4.83
N GLY A 17 -52.63 38.38 -5.67
CA GLY A 17 -51.82 37.44 -6.46
C GLY A 17 -52.21 37.42 -7.92
N ALA A 18 -51.30 36.92 -8.75
CA ALA A 18 -51.56 36.50 -10.12
C ALA A 18 -50.61 35.33 -10.47
N LEU A 19 -51.19 34.19 -10.81
CA LEU A 19 -50.57 33.19 -11.69
C LEU A 19 -50.92 33.61 -13.14
N PRO A 20 -50.10 33.34 -14.18
CA PRO A 20 -49.64 31.97 -14.44
C PRO A 20 -48.32 31.74 -15.23
N LEU A 21 -48.00 30.45 -15.40
CA LEU A 21 -47.26 29.81 -16.52
C LEU A 21 -45.73 29.99 -16.70
N LEU A 22 -45.07 28.81 -16.73
CA LEU A 22 -43.94 28.38 -17.56
C LEU A 22 -42.72 29.31 -17.75
N GLY A 23 -41.61 28.91 -17.12
CA GLY A 23 -40.27 29.36 -17.47
C GLY A 23 -39.22 28.41 -16.90
N ALA A 24 -38.84 27.37 -17.65
CA ALA A 24 -37.73 26.50 -17.27
C ALA A 24 -36.40 27.20 -17.55
N GLY A 25 -35.75 27.72 -16.51
CA GLY A 25 -34.35 28.15 -16.52
C GLY A 25 -33.50 27.17 -15.71
N PRO A 26 -32.22 26.95 -16.07
CA PRO A 26 -31.37 26.03 -15.34
C PRO A 26 -31.14 26.58 -13.92
N ALA A 27 -31.51 25.78 -12.92
CA ALA A 27 -31.09 26.05 -11.55
C ALA A 27 -29.56 25.95 -11.51
N ALA A 28 -28.88 27.09 -11.43
CA ALA A 28 -27.44 27.14 -11.26
C ALA A 28 -27.08 26.33 -10.01
N ALA A 29 -26.30 25.27 -10.18
CA ALA A 29 -25.86 24.42 -9.09
C ALA A 29 -25.03 25.27 -8.11
N THR A 30 -25.65 25.67 -7.00
CA THR A 30 -24.97 26.40 -5.93
C THR A 30 -23.88 25.50 -5.36
N ALA A 31 -22.63 25.90 -5.52
CA ALA A 31 -21.44 25.18 -5.10
C ALA A 31 -21.34 25.09 -3.56
N ALA A 32 -22.13 24.19 -2.97
CA ALA A 32 -22.35 24.06 -1.53
C ALA A 32 -22.28 22.59 -1.06
N SER A 33 -21.20 21.88 -1.40
CA SER A 33 -20.91 20.57 -0.80
C SER A 33 -19.40 20.25 -0.61
N ALA A 34 -18.53 21.28 -0.62
CA ALA A 34 -17.08 21.09 -0.79
C ALA A 34 -16.29 20.62 0.45
N ASN A 35 -16.91 20.49 1.64
CA ASN A 35 -16.20 20.25 2.91
C ASN A 35 -16.78 19.11 3.78
N VAL A 36 -17.63 18.23 3.25
CA VAL A 36 -18.02 17.01 3.98
C VAL A 36 -16.99 15.93 3.64
N PRO A 37 -16.19 15.42 4.60
CA PRO A 37 -15.25 14.34 4.32
C PRO A 37 -16.02 13.06 3.92
N PRO A 38 -15.39 12.13 3.17
CA PRO A 38 -16.02 10.86 2.81
C PRO A 38 -16.53 10.15 4.07
N PRO A 39 -17.79 9.67 4.10
CA PRO A 39 -18.42 9.11 5.29
C PRO A 39 -17.83 7.75 5.69
N HIS A 40 -17.27 7.02 4.71
CA HIS A 40 -16.71 5.69 4.92
C HIS A 40 -15.23 5.66 4.57
N ARG A 41 -14.43 5.15 5.50
CA ARG A 41 -13.06 4.67 5.29
C ARG A 41 -13.11 3.21 4.81
N VAL A 42 -12.22 2.87 3.89
CA VAL A 42 -12.27 1.60 3.16
C VAL A 42 -11.02 0.77 3.42
N GLY A 43 -11.20 -0.53 3.60
CA GLY A 43 -10.12 -1.50 3.74
C GLY A 43 -10.66 -2.93 3.74
N ALA A 44 -9.83 -3.91 3.43
CA ALA A 44 -10.23 -5.32 3.36
C ALA A 44 -9.65 -6.15 4.52
N GLY A 45 -10.28 -7.26 4.89
CA GLY A 45 -9.68 -8.23 5.81
C GLY A 45 -8.49 -8.98 5.19
N PRO A 46 -7.94 -9.99 5.88
CA PRO A 46 -6.88 -10.83 5.32
C PRO A 46 -7.35 -11.53 4.04
N PHE A 47 -6.58 -11.37 2.96
CA PHE A 47 -6.82 -12.03 1.69
C PHE A 47 -6.56 -13.54 1.79
N ARG A 48 -7.57 -14.33 1.44
CA ARG A 48 -7.48 -15.79 1.31
C ARG A 48 -7.32 -16.16 -0.15
N HIS A 49 -6.37 -17.04 -0.47
CA HIS A 49 -6.27 -17.69 -1.79
C HIS A 49 -7.49 -18.60 -2.00
N VAL A 50 -8.21 -18.41 -3.11
CA VAL A 50 -9.47 -19.13 -3.42
C VAL A 50 -9.43 -19.90 -4.74
N HIS A 51 -8.55 -19.53 -5.66
CA HIS A 51 -8.40 -20.21 -6.95
C HIS A 51 -6.96 -20.16 -7.45
N ASP A 52 -6.46 -21.29 -7.94
CA ASP A 52 -5.16 -21.43 -8.60
C ASP A 52 -5.43 -21.82 -10.08
N PRO A 53 -4.97 -21.03 -11.07
CA PRO A 53 -5.15 -21.33 -12.50
C PRO A 53 -4.17 -22.38 -13.04
N SER A 54 -3.23 -22.85 -12.23
CA SER A 54 -2.18 -23.79 -12.66
C SER A 54 -2.76 -25.14 -13.07
N THR A 55 -2.22 -25.73 -14.14
CA THR A 55 -2.60 -27.08 -14.59
C THR A 55 -1.38 -27.98 -14.74
N ALA A 56 -1.57 -29.30 -14.69
CA ALA A 56 -0.48 -30.25 -14.92
C ALA A 56 0.17 -30.13 -16.32
N ALA A 57 -0.54 -29.55 -17.29
CA ALA A 57 -0.04 -29.34 -18.66
C ALA A 57 0.72 -28.03 -18.84
N THR A 58 0.33 -26.97 -18.11
CA THR A 58 0.92 -25.62 -18.23
C THR A 58 1.97 -25.32 -17.16
N GLY A 59 1.95 -26.05 -16.04
CA GLY A 59 2.74 -25.72 -14.86
C GLY A 59 2.13 -24.55 -14.07
N PRO A 60 2.95 -23.86 -13.24
CA PRO A 60 2.50 -22.72 -12.45
C PRO A 60 2.02 -21.54 -13.31
N ARG A 61 0.79 -21.10 -13.07
CA ARG A 61 0.21 -19.90 -13.70
C ARG A 61 -0.15 -18.85 -12.66
N TYR A 62 -0.16 -17.58 -13.08
CA TYR A 62 -0.73 -16.47 -12.31
C TYR A 62 -2.06 -16.03 -12.93
N LEU A 63 -2.85 -15.31 -12.13
CA LEU A 63 -3.90 -14.44 -12.62
C LEU A 63 -3.43 -13.00 -12.44
N ASN A 64 -3.75 -12.11 -13.37
CA ASN A 64 -3.65 -10.66 -13.16
C ASN A 64 -5.06 -10.04 -13.30
N ASP A 65 -5.20 -8.80 -13.81
CA ASP A 65 -6.48 -8.10 -13.94
C ASP A 65 -7.65 -9.00 -14.33
N HIS A 66 -8.74 -8.89 -13.56
CA HIS A 66 -9.84 -9.83 -13.58
C HIS A 66 -11.17 -9.14 -13.32
N THR A 67 -12.26 -9.81 -13.71
CA THR A 67 -13.61 -9.47 -13.28
C THR A 67 -14.38 -10.62 -12.68
N LEU A 68 -15.04 -10.32 -11.55
CA LEU A 68 -15.98 -11.18 -10.86
C LEU A 68 -17.42 -10.73 -11.11
N ILE A 69 -18.17 -11.50 -11.91
CA ILE A 69 -19.60 -11.26 -12.18
C ILE A 69 -20.45 -12.40 -11.60
N ARG A 70 -21.63 -12.07 -11.06
CA ARG A 70 -22.62 -13.07 -10.63
C ARG A 70 -23.75 -13.16 -11.65
N ALA A 71 -23.94 -14.33 -12.24
CA ALA A 71 -25.03 -14.62 -13.16
C ALA A 71 -25.46 -16.10 -13.04
N HIS A 72 -26.68 -16.44 -13.48
CA HIS A 72 -27.19 -17.83 -13.48
C HIS A 72 -27.01 -18.58 -12.14
N GLY A 73 -27.09 -17.86 -11.01
CA GLY A 73 -26.91 -18.40 -9.66
C GLY A 73 -25.45 -18.71 -9.25
N ARG A 74 -24.46 -18.40 -10.08
CA ARG A 74 -23.03 -18.62 -9.82
C ARG A 74 -22.23 -17.32 -9.93
N TRP A 75 -21.07 -17.31 -9.29
CA TRP A 75 -20.00 -16.36 -9.58
C TRP A 75 -19.17 -16.89 -10.74
N HIS A 76 -18.76 -16.00 -11.63
CA HIS A 76 -17.84 -16.26 -12.74
C HIS A 76 -16.64 -15.32 -12.60
N LEU A 77 -15.47 -15.86 -12.95
CA LEU A 77 -14.19 -15.18 -12.99
C LEU A 77 -13.71 -15.17 -14.44
N PHE A 78 -13.37 -13.99 -14.94
CA PHE A 78 -12.61 -13.78 -16.17
C PHE A 78 -11.33 -13.05 -15.81
N SER A 79 -10.18 -13.43 -16.34
CA SER A 79 -8.91 -12.86 -15.88
C SER A 79 -7.79 -13.03 -16.90
N ILE A 80 -6.89 -12.05 -16.97
CA ILE A 80 -5.54 -12.23 -17.54
C ILE A 80 -4.92 -13.50 -16.93
N VAL A 81 -4.35 -14.37 -17.75
CA VAL A 81 -3.67 -15.57 -17.27
C VAL A 81 -2.36 -15.87 -18.02
N GLY A 82 -1.25 -15.89 -17.29
CA GLY A 82 0.08 -16.17 -17.84
C GLY A 82 0.86 -17.22 -17.03
N ASN A 83 2.05 -17.57 -17.52
CA ASN A 83 2.94 -18.52 -16.84
C ASN A 83 3.76 -17.81 -15.76
N SER A 84 3.80 -18.33 -14.54
CA SER A 84 4.52 -17.67 -13.44
C SER A 84 6.03 -17.61 -13.67
N ALA A 85 6.61 -16.43 -13.41
CA ALA A 85 8.04 -16.22 -13.36
C ALA A 85 8.71 -16.96 -12.18
N PRO A 86 10.06 -17.06 -12.17
CA PRO A 86 10.83 -17.39 -10.97
C PRO A 86 10.50 -16.45 -9.81
N ARG A 87 10.82 -16.87 -8.57
CA ARG A 87 10.43 -16.13 -7.37
C ARG A 87 11.05 -14.74 -7.36
N GLY A 88 10.21 -13.72 -7.16
CA GLY A 88 10.64 -12.31 -7.09
C GLY A 88 11.05 -11.69 -8.43
N GLU A 89 10.73 -12.35 -9.54
CA GLU A 89 10.88 -11.83 -10.90
C GLU A 89 9.48 -11.58 -11.50
N SER A 90 9.36 -10.63 -12.43
CA SER A 90 8.12 -10.38 -13.17
C SER A 90 7.99 -11.36 -14.35
N PRO A 91 6.76 -11.79 -14.71
CA PRO A 91 6.53 -12.58 -15.91
C PRO A 91 6.67 -11.73 -17.17
N ASP A 92 6.71 -12.41 -18.31
CA ASP A 92 6.54 -11.79 -19.62
C ASP A 92 5.04 -11.48 -19.84
N SER A 93 4.67 -10.20 -19.73
CA SER A 93 3.30 -9.71 -19.94
C SER A 93 2.88 -9.81 -21.41
N ALA A 94 3.81 -9.88 -22.38
CA ALA A 94 3.48 -10.10 -23.78
C ALA A 94 3.02 -11.55 -24.07
N ALA A 95 3.27 -12.48 -23.13
CA ALA A 95 2.76 -13.86 -23.20
C ALA A 95 1.34 -14.03 -22.62
N GLU A 96 0.69 -12.94 -22.18
CA GLU A 96 -0.71 -12.93 -21.71
C GLU A 96 -1.67 -12.99 -22.91
N VAL A 97 -1.81 -14.19 -23.49
CA VAL A 97 -2.53 -14.42 -24.76
C VAL A 97 -3.92 -15.05 -24.62
N SER A 98 -4.41 -15.28 -23.39
CA SER A 98 -5.75 -15.79 -23.14
C SER A 98 -6.38 -15.25 -21.86
N PHE A 99 -7.71 -15.32 -21.79
CA PHE A 99 -8.49 -15.05 -20.57
C PHE A 99 -8.95 -16.35 -19.91
N ALA A 100 -8.51 -16.59 -18.68
CA ALA A 100 -8.96 -17.72 -17.88
C ALA A 100 -10.46 -17.57 -17.57
N HIS A 101 -11.17 -18.69 -17.54
CA HIS A 101 -12.55 -18.75 -17.06
C HIS A 101 -12.66 -19.70 -15.87
N ALA A 102 -13.36 -19.28 -14.82
CA ALA A 102 -13.76 -20.15 -13.73
C ALA A 102 -15.13 -19.76 -13.19
N SER A 103 -15.76 -20.66 -12.41
CA SER A 103 -17.00 -20.33 -11.70
C SER A 103 -17.10 -20.97 -10.32
N ALA A 104 -17.85 -20.34 -9.42
CA ALA A 104 -18.06 -20.78 -8.04
C ALA A 104 -19.51 -20.56 -7.56
N PRO A 105 -19.97 -21.25 -6.51
CA PRO A 105 -21.25 -20.93 -5.86
C PRO A 105 -21.20 -19.65 -5.02
N GLY A 106 -20.01 -19.19 -4.59
CA GLY A 106 -19.78 -17.98 -3.79
C GLY A 106 -18.35 -17.46 -3.98
N PRO A 107 -18.00 -16.23 -3.54
CA PRO A 107 -16.68 -15.64 -3.78
C PRO A 107 -15.52 -16.47 -3.20
N TYR A 108 -15.75 -17.16 -2.08
CA TYR A 108 -14.78 -18.07 -1.46
C TYR A 108 -14.67 -19.46 -2.10
N GLY A 109 -15.34 -19.69 -3.24
CA GLY A 109 -15.30 -20.95 -3.96
C GLY A 109 -16.28 -22.02 -3.43
N PRO A 110 -16.01 -23.32 -3.70
CA PRO A 110 -14.91 -23.80 -4.53
C PRO A 110 -15.02 -23.28 -5.96
N TRP A 111 -13.90 -22.82 -6.52
CA TRP A 111 -13.80 -22.37 -7.90
C TRP A 111 -13.48 -23.54 -8.82
N THR A 112 -14.20 -23.63 -9.94
CA THR A 112 -14.03 -24.65 -10.98
C THR A 112 -13.61 -23.96 -12.27
N SER A 113 -12.41 -24.29 -12.78
CA SER A 113 -11.92 -23.82 -14.07
C SER A 113 -12.73 -24.38 -15.24
N HIS A 114 -12.81 -23.59 -16.30
CA HIS A 114 -13.41 -23.91 -17.59
C HIS A 114 -12.37 -23.69 -18.69
N PRO A 115 -12.66 -24.00 -19.97
CA PRO A 115 -11.83 -23.53 -21.09
C PRO A 115 -11.67 -22.01 -21.06
N ASP A 116 -10.52 -21.51 -21.52
CA ASP A 116 -10.26 -20.07 -21.60
C ASP A 116 -11.36 -19.35 -22.42
N ALA A 117 -11.86 -18.23 -21.91
CA ALA A 117 -13.01 -17.51 -22.45
C ALA A 117 -12.70 -16.84 -23.81
N LEU A 118 -11.44 -16.45 -24.01
CA LEU A 118 -10.94 -15.84 -25.23
C LEU A 118 -9.43 -16.11 -25.34
N THR A 119 -8.94 -16.25 -26.57
CA THR A 119 -7.52 -16.37 -26.92
C THR A 119 -7.20 -15.40 -28.06
N VAL A 120 -6.03 -14.76 -28.04
CA VAL A 120 -5.55 -13.80 -29.06
C VAL A 120 -5.86 -14.29 -30.48
N ASP A 121 -6.45 -13.41 -31.29
CA ASP A 121 -6.65 -13.61 -32.73
C ASP A 121 -5.91 -12.52 -33.52
N PRO A 122 -4.71 -12.80 -34.06
CA PRO A 122 -3.95 -11.82 -34.82
C PRO A 122 -4.66 -11.33 -36.09
N SER A 123 -5.65 -12.09 -36.61
CA SER A 123 -6.46 -11.65 -37.75
C SER A 123 -7.52 -10.61 -37.36
N TYR A 124 -7.89 -10.56 -36.08
CA TYR A 124 -8.78 -9.54 -35.53
C TYR A 124 -7.99 -8.26 -35.21
N PHE A 125 -7.86 -7.38 -36.20
CA PHE A 125 -7.29 -6.02 -36.05
C PHE A 125 -5.89 -5.94 -35.39
N GLY A 126 -5.12 -7.02 -35.43
CA GLY A 126 -3.78 -7.11 -34.83
C GLY A 126 -3.79 -7.25 -33.31
N GLU A 127 -4.62 -8.14 -32.74
CA GLU A 127 -4.41 -8.59 -31.36
C GLU A 127 -3.07 -9.30 -31.23
N GLU A 128 -2.31 -8.92 -30.20
CA GLU A 128 -1.02 -9.54 -29.84
C GLU A 128 -1.04 -10.08 -28.39
N HIS A 129 -1.91 -9.53 -27.55
CA HIS A 129 -2.11 -9.82 -26.13
C HIS A 129 -3.61 -9.65 -25.78
N LEU A 130 -4.05 -10.16 -24.63
CA LEU A 130 -5.39 -9.98 -24.08
C LEU A 130 -5.28 -9.52 -22.62
N TRP A 131 -5.68 -8.28 -22.35
CA TRP A 131 -5.52 -7.62 -21.05
C TRP A 131 -6.84 -7.12 -20.44
N ALA A 132 -6.93 -7.21 -19.11
CA ALA A 132 -7.96 -6.65 -18.23
C ALA A 132 -9.41 -6.80 -18.74
N PRO A 133 -9.98 -8.02 -18.66
CA PRO A 133 -11.34 -8.29 -19.14
C PRO A 133 -12.40 -7.87 -18.12
N HIS A 134 -13.15 -6.81 -18.40
CA HIS A 134 -14.29 -6.39 -17.57
C HIS A 134 -15.64 -6.82 -18.14
N VAL A 135 -16.38 -7.60 -17.35
CA VAL A 135 -17.64 -8.23 -17.77
C VAL A 135 -18.84 -7.64 -17.03
N ILE A 136 -19.83 -7.18 -17.79
CA ILE A 136 -21.14 -6.74 -17.27
C ILE A 136 -22.30 -7.49 -17.95
N GLU A 137 -23.46 -7.52 -17.29
CA GLU A 137 -24.73 -7.92 -17.90
C GLU A 137 -25.54 -6.66 -18.28
N ALA A 138 -26.02 -6.60 -19.52
CA ALA A 138 -26.91 -5.54 -20.01
C ALA A 138 -27.79 -6.05 -21.16
N ASP A 139 -29.08 -5.72 -21.11
CA ASP A 139 -30.09 -6.08 -22.12
C ASP A 139 -30.11 -7.60 -22.46
N GLY A 140 -30.04 -8.43 -21.42
CA GLY A 140 -30.07 -9.90 -21.53
C GLY A 140 -28.83 -10.52 -22.20
N ARG A 141 -27.72 -9.78 -22.24
CA ARG A 141 -26.43 -10.21 -22.81
C ARG A 141 -25.28 -9.84 -21.89
N PHE A 142 -24.19 -10.58 -22.00
CA PHE A 142 -22.93 -10.29 -21.32
C PHE A 142 -21.98 -9.58 -22.28
N TRP A 143 -21.29 -8.56 -21.76
CA TRP A 143 -20.41 -7.68 -22.52
C TRP A 143 -19.04 -7.68 -21.82
N MET A 144 -18.01 -8.17 -22.51
CA MET A 144 -16.62 -8.17 -22.06
C MET A 144 -15.87 -7.05 -22.77
N PHE A 145 -15.51 -6.01 -22.04
CA PHE A 145 -14.61 -4.97 -22.48
C PHE A 145 -13.19 -5.40 -22.13
N TYR A 146 -12.24 -5.26 -23.05
CA TYR A 146 -10.87 -5.71 -22.81
C TYR A 146 -9.86 -4.89 -23.60
N ALA A 147 -8.63 -4.80 -23.10
CA ALA A 147 -7.54 -4.17 -23.81
C ALA A 147 -6.82 -5.19 -24.70
N ALA A 148 -6.58 -4.88 -25.98
CA ALA A 148 -5.81 -5.75 -26.87
C ALA A 148 -5.22 -5.05 -28.10
N GLY A 149 -4.00 -5.45 -28.43
CA GLY A 149 -3.31 -5.20 -29.70
C GLY A 149 -2.29 -4.06 -29.68
N GLY A 150 -1.33 -4.11 -30.62
CA GLY A 150 -0.45 -2.99 -30.92
C GLY A 150 1.01 -3.36 -31.18
N ALA A 151 1.41 -3.30 -32.45
CA ALA A 151 2.83 -3.23 -32.84
C ALA A 151 3.43 -1.86 -32.43
N GLY A 152 3.84 -1.73 -31.17
CA GLY A 152 4.62 -0.61 -30.65
C GLY A 152 3.90 0.38 -29.72
N GLY A 153 3.29 -0.10 -28.63
CA GLY A 153 3.02 0.71 -27.42
C GLY A 153 4.13 0.51 -26.36
N PRO A 154 4.33 1.45 -25.41
CA PRO A 154 5.39 1.30 -24.41
C PRO A 154 5.08 0.12 -23.50
N GLY A 155 5.96 -0.88 -23.52
CA GLY A 155 5.97 -1.93 -22.53
C GLY A 155 6.06 -1.33 -21.12
N ASP A 156 5.27 -1.87 -20.22
CA ASP A 156 5.50 -1.77 -18.79
C ASP A 156 6.97 -2.14 -18.48
N GLY A 157 7.62 -1.35 -17.63
CA GLY A 157 9.07 -1.38 -17.40
C GLY A 157 9.59 -2.60 -16.62
N GLY A 158 9.05 -3.80 -16.88
CA GLY A 158 9.44 -5.09 -16.29
C GLY A 158 10.64 -5.76 -16.95
N GLY A 159 11.42 -5.05 -17.77
CA GLY A 159 12.58 -5.56 -18.51
C GLY A 159 13.83 -4.69 -18.37
N THR A 160 14.99 -5.31 -18.19
CA THR A 160 16.25 -4.61 -17.84
C THR A 160 16.93 -3.90 -19.02
N GLY A 161 16.73 -2.60 -19.12
CA GLY A 161 17.69 -1.63 -19.69
C GLY A 161 17.85 -1.57 -21.22
N GLY A 162 18.29 -0.41 -21.70
CA GLY A 162 18.74 -0.20 -23.08
C GLY A 162 17.90 0.80 -23.88
N ALA A 163 18.54 1.88 -24.34
CA ALA A 163 17.89 2.92 -25.13
C ALA A 163 17.65 2.53 -26.59
N GLY A 164 16.61 3.11 -27.20
CA GLY A 164 16.56 3.37 -28.66
C GLY A 164 15.62 2.49 -29.48
N GLY A 165 14.41 2.99 -29.75
CA GLY A 165 13.48 2.37 -30.70
C GLY A 165 12.32 3.31 -31.07
N THR A 166 12.46 4.05 -32.17
CA THR A 166 11.39 4.91 -32.71
C THR A 166 10.40 4.06 -33.52
N GLY A 167 9.31 3.61 -32.89
CA GLY A 167 8.19 2.94 -33.55
C GLY A 167 7.30 3.91 -34.34
N GLY A 168 6.91 3.52 -35.56
CA GLY A 168 6.11 4.35 -36.46
C GLY A 168 4.62 4.44 -36.10
N ALA A 169 3.94 5.44 -36.65
CA ALA A 169 2.53 5.71 -36.36
C ALA A 169 1.59 4.58 -36.85
N GLY A 170 0.77 4.02 -35.94
CA GLY A 170 -0.36 3.14 -36.29
C GLY A 170 -0.87 2.22 -35.18
N GLY A 171 0.02 1.67 -34.35
CA GLY A 171 -0.29 0.56 -33.42
C GLY A 171 -0.57 0.96 -31.97
N GLY A 172 -1.49 1.89 -31.72
CA GLY A 172 -1.86 2.30 -30.34
C GLY A 172 -2.73 1.28 -29.60
N ALA A 173 -2.60 1.22 -28.27
CA ALA A 173 -3.40 0.37 -27.38
C ALA A 173 -4.91 0.59 -27.61
N ALA A 174 -5.69 -0.48 -27.58
CA ALA A 174 -7.09 -0.47 -28.00
C ALA A 174 -8.02 -1.13 -26.99
N ILE A 175 -9.17 -0.51 -26.75
CA ILE A 175 -10.27 -1.13 -26.01
C ILE A 175 -11.21 -1.81 -27.00
N ASN A 176 -11.39 -3.09 -26.80
CA ASN A 176 -12.16 -4.02 -27.64
C ASN A 176 -13.42 -4.49 -26.88
N LEU A 177 -14.27 -5.21 -27.61
CA LEU A 177 -15.52 -5.75 -27.08
C LEU A 177 -15.74 -7.19 -27.59
N ALA A 178 -16.07 -8.08 -26.67
CA ALA A 178 -16.70 -9.36 -26.97
C ALA A 178 -18.06 -9.47 -26.27
N THR A 179 -18.97 -10.25 -26.83
CA THR A 179 -20.31 -10.49 -26.25
C THR A 179 -20.61 -11.96 -26.12
N SER A 180 -21.44 -12.30 -25.14
CA SER A 180 -21.89 -13.67 -24.85
C SER A 180 -23.36 -13.69 -24.41
N THR A 181 -24.01 -14.84 -24.55
CA THR A 181 -25.36 -15.12 -24.01
C THR A 181 -25.34 -16.15 -22.88
N ASP A 182 -24.21 -16.82 -22.66
CA ASP A 182 -24.08 -17.95 -21.73
C ASP A 182 -22.91 -17.81 -20.73
N LEU A 183 -22.01 -16.84 -20.92
CA LEU A 183 -20.71 -16.63 -20.25
C LEU A 183 -19.58 -17.59 -20.63
N PHE A 184 -19.80 -18.51 -21.57
CA PHE A 184 -18.81 -19.49 -22.04
C PHE A 184 -18.40 -19.25 -23.50
N THR A 185 -19.36 -18.90 -24.35
CA THR A 185 -19.19 -18.67 -25.78
C THR A 185 -19.09 -17.16 -26.03
N TRP A 186 -17.91 -16.70 -26.46
CA TRP A 186 -17.63 -15.27 -26.68
C TRP A 186 -17.45 -14.95 -28.16
N THR A 187 -18.12 -13.88 -28.62
CA THR A 187 -18.03 -13.37 -29.99
C THR A 187 -17.52 -11.94 -29.98
N ARG A 188 -16.36 -11.70 -30.60
CA ARG A 188 -15.77 -10.35 -30.78
C ARG A 188 -16.68 -9.45 -31.61
N ALA A 189 -16.68 -8.15 -31.32
CA ALA A 189 -17.44 -7.16 -32.08
C ALA A 189 -16.86 -7.03 -33.51
N PRO A 190 -17.63 -7.29 -34.59
CA PRO A 190 -17.10 -7.32 -35.96
C PRO A 190 -16.63 -5.94 -36.48
N SER A 191 -16.97 -4.85 -35.79
CA SER A 191 -16.49 -3.50 -36.05
C SER A 191 -15.02 -3.28 -35.70
N GLY A 192 -14.40 -4.18 -34.93
CA GLY A 192 -13.09 -3.96 -34.33
C GLY A 192 -13.16 -3.17 -33.02
N PRO A 193 -12.02 -2.59 -32.58
CA PRO A 193 -11.94 -1.85 -31.33
C PRO A 193 -12.95 -0.70 -31.22
N LEU A 194 -13.46 -0.49 -30.00
CA LEU A 194 -14.38 0.60 -29.67
C LEU A 194 -13.69 1.97 -29.78
N PHE A 195 -12.43 2.04 -29.33
CA PHE A 195 -11.53 3.17 -29.52
C PHE A 195 -10.07 2.75 -29.31
N ARG A 196 -9.14 3.60 -29.76
CA ARG A 196 -7.71 3.50 -29.45
C ARG A 196 -7.27 4.68 -28.59
N GLY A 197 -6.25 4.47 -27.79
CA GLY A 197 -5.60 5.47 -26.96
C GLY A 197 -4.08 5.37 -27.04
N ARG A 198 -3.38 6.09 -26.16
CA ARG A 198 -1.91 6.06 -26.11
C ARG A 198 -1.41 4.87 -25.29
N ALA A 199 -2.06 4.65 -24.15
CA ALA A 199 -1.88 3.56 -23.22
C ALA A 199 -3.23 3.04 -22.69
N ALA A 200 -4.33 3.27 -23.43
CA ALA A 200 -5.69 2.86 -23.06
C ALA A 200 -5.78 1.35 -22.73
N ARG A 201 -5.84 1.05 -21.44
CA ARG A 201 -5.99 -0.31 -20.89
C ARG A 201 -6.95 -0.31 -19.69
N ASP A 202 -7.19 -1.48 -19.13
CA ASP A 202 -7.92 -1.67 -17.86
C ASP A 202 -9.34 -1.05 -17.85
N PRO A 203 -10.19 -1.40 -18.84
CA PRO A 203 -11.53 -0.84 -18.92
C PRO A 203 -12.41 -1.36 -17.78
N MET A 204 -13.04 -0.48 -17.02
CA MET A 204 -14.08 -0.81 -16.04
C MET A 204 -15.36 -0.06 -16.36
N VAL A 205 -16.47 -0.79 -16.55
CA VAL A 205 -17.76 -0.21 -16.97
C VAL A 205 -18.79 -0.31 -15.86
N LEU A 206 -19.41 0.83 -15.52
CA LEU A 206 -20.53 0.90 -14.58
C LEU A 206 -21.64 1.84 -15.06
N ARG A 207 -22.82 1.75 -14.42
CA ARG A 207 -23.98 2.59 -14.72
C ARG A 207 -24.02 3.82 -13.82
N VAL A 208 -23.76 5.01 -14.37
CA VAL A 208 -23.84 6.29 -13.64
C VAL A 208 -25.10 7.02 -14.07
N GLY A 209 -26.13 6.98 -13.22
CA GLY A 209 -27.44 7.57 -13.53
C GLY A 209 -28.05 6.97 -14.81
N GLY A 210 -28.25 7.82 -15.83
CA GLY A 210 -28.86 7.44 -17.11
C GLY A 210 -27.88 6.90 -18.16
N GLU A 211 -26.58 6.82 -17.86
CA GLU A 211 -25.54 6.49 -18.84
C GLU A 211 -24.61 5.37 -18.36
N TRP A 212 -23.97 4.68 -19.29
CA TRP A 212 -22.82 3.83 -19.03
C TRP A 212 -21.55 4.69 -19.01
N VAL A 213 -20.66 4.44 -18.05
CA VAL A 213 -19.36 5.09 -17.96
C VAL A 213 -18.30 4.00 -17.95
N MET A 214 -17.32 4.13 -18.83
CA MET A 214 -16.10 3.32 -18.84
C MET A 214 -14.98 4.16 -18.25
N TYR A 215 -14.38 3.70 -17.16
CA TYR A 215 -13.10 4.17 -16.63
C TYR A 215 -12.00 3.31 -17.24
N TYR A 216 -10.81 3.88 -17.47
CA TYR A 216 -9.68 3.13 -18.02
C TYR A 216 -8.35 3.87 -17.74
N THR A 217 -7.22 3.16 -17.68
CA THR A 217 -5.90 3.78 -17.50
C THR A 217 -5.40 4.36 -18.83
N GLU A 218 -4.77 5.53 -18.80
CA GLU A 218 -4.30 6.26 -19.99
C GLU A 218 -3.17 7.23 -19.60
N VAL A 219 -2.46 7.78 -20.60
CA VAL A 219 -1.46 8.84 -20.44
C VAL A 219 -1.96 10.15 -21.05
N SER A 220 -1.94 11.24 -20.29
CA SER A 220 -2.49 12.53 -20.72
C SER A 220 -1.68 13.22 -21.85
N GLY A 221 -2.33 14.12 -22.59
CA GLY A 221 -1.67 15.02 -23.55
C GLY A 221 -1.78 14.57 -25.02
N THR A 222 -1.56 15.51 -25.93
CA THR A 222 -1.62 15.26 -27.38
C THR A 222 -0.25 14.83 -27.92
N GLY A 223 -0.18 13.74 -28.67
CA GLY A 223 1.07 13.12 -29.16
C GLY A 223 1.85 13.94 -30.21
N GLY A 224 2.38 15.10 -29.83
CA GLY A 224 3.28 15.91 -30.63
C GLY A 224 4.71 15.80 -30.15
N GLY A 225 5.59 15.17 -30.94
CA GLY A 225 7.03 15.04 -30.68
C GLY A 225 7.81 16.36 -30.86
N GLY A 226 7.43 17.40 -30.11
CA GLY A 226 8.16 18.67 -30.05
C GLY A 226 9.31 18.63 -29.02
N PRO A 227 10.42 19.36 -29.25
CA PRO A 227 11.57 19.37 -28.34
C PRO A 227 11.34 20.26 -27.12
N GLY A 228 10.44 19.84 -26.25
CA GLY A 228 10.34 20.27 -24.85
C GLY A 228 10.42 19.05 -23.92
N PRO A 229 10.36 19.23 -22.59
CA PRO A 229 10.17 18.12 -21.67
C PRO A 229 8.72 17.59 -21.83
N GLY A 230 8.52 16.74 -22.84
CA GLY A 230 7.30 15.97 -23.00
C GLY A 230 7.14 15.00 -21.83
N GLY A 231 5.90 14.80 -21.41
CA GLY A 231 5.57 13.96 -20.27
C GLY A 231 4.10 14.07 -19.94
N GLY A 232 3.28 13.22 -20.55
CA GLY A 232 1.93 12.97 -20.09
C GLY A 232 1.94 12.38 -18.69
N HIS A 233 0.95 12.75 -17.89
CA HIS A 233 0.71 12.15 -16.59
C HIS A 233 -0.07 10.85 -16.75
N HIS A 234 0.14 9.91 -15.83
CA HIS A 234 -0.73 8.74 -15.70
C HIS A 234 -2.10 9.21 -15.19
N VAL A 235 -3.17 8.80 -15.87
CA VAL A 235 -4.54 9.22 -15.58
C VAL A 235 -5.49 8.03 -15.53
N VAL A 236 -6.55 8.18 -14.73
CA VAL A 236 -7.79 7.43 -14.99
C VAL A 236 -8.62 8.30 -15.92
N ALA A 237 -8.74 7.87 -17.17
CA ALA A 237 -9.64 8.47 -18.15
C ALA A 237 -11.07 7.91 -18.01
N TYR A 238 -12.04 8.59 -18.59
CA TYR A 238 -13.40 8.06 -18.72
C TYR A 238 -14.04 8.39 -20.08
N ARG A 239 -14.96 7.53 -20.53
CA ARG A 239 -15.89 7.80 -21.64
C ARG A 239 -17.32 7.43 -21.25
N ARG A 240 -18.31 8.06 -21.89
CA ARG A 240 -19.74 7.84 -21.64
C ARG A 240 -20.42 7.18 -22.84
N SER A 241 -21.44 6.35 -22.60
CA SER A 241 -22.25 5.71 -23.64
C SER A 241 -23.69 5.51 -23.21
N THR A 242 -24.63 5.60 -24.16
CA THR A 242 -26.02 5.19 -23.96
C THR A 242 -26.28 3.74 -24.39
N ASN A 243 -25.39 3.12 -25.18
CA ASN A 243 -25.64 1.86 -25.87
C ASN A 243 -24.46 0.85 -25.87
N LEU A 244 -23.42 1.08 -25.06
CA LEU A 244 -22.21 0.26 -24.90
C LEU A 244 -21.30 0.11 -26.15
N LEU A 245 -21.77 0.54 -27.32
CA LEU A 245 -21.05 0.45 -28.60
C LEU A 245 -20.39 1.78 -28.99
N HIS A 246 -21.09 2.90 -28.73
CA HIS A 246 -20.65 4.23 -29.12
C HIS A 246 -20.26 5.01 -27.87
N TRP A 247 -19.01 5.48 -27.83
CA TRP A 247 -18.42 6.11 -26.66
C TRP A 247 -18.07 7.57 -26.95
N SER A 248 -18.27 8.45 -25.97
CA SER A 248 -17.90 9.86 -26.06
C SER A 248 -16.40 10.06 -26.29
N GLU A 249 -16.00 11.29 -26.61
CA GLU A 249 -14.62 11.75 -26.38
C GLU A 249 -14.19 11.54 -24.92
N PRO A 250 -12.87 11.37 -24.66
CA PRO A 250 -12.38 11.03 -23.34
C PRO A 250 -12.35 12.25 -22.41
N GLY A 251 -12.85 12.06 -21.19
CA GLY A 251 -12.57 12.93 -20.05
C GLY A 251 -11.48 12.33 -19.15
N ILE A 252 -11.00 13.10 -18.18
CA ILE A 252 -10.07 12.65 -17.14
C ILE A 252 -10.81 12.66 -15.81
N ALA A 253 -10.86 11.51 -15.14
CA ALA A 253 -11.44 11.34 -13.80
C ALA A 253 -10.40 11.60 -12.71
N PHE A 254 -9.14 11.23 -12.93
CA PHE A 254 -8.04 11.41 -11.99
C PHE A 254 -6.71 11.61 -12.73
N THR A 255 -5.84 12.47 -12.19
CA THR A 255 -4.48 12.69 -12.68
C THR A 255 -3.49 12.48 -11.56
N ASP A 256 -2.50 11.61 -11.76
CA ASP A 256 -1.42 11.42 -10.81
C ASP A 256 -0.24 12.37 -11.06
N ALA A 257 0.60 12.58 -10.04
CA ALA A 257 1.85 13.34 -10.19
C ALA A 257 2.91 12.60 -11.03
N SER A 258 2.82 11.27 -11.11
CA SER A 258 3.65 10.42 -11.97
C SER A 258 3.42 10.67 -13.46
N THR A 259 4.42 10.35 -14.27
CA THR A 259 4.51 10.65 -15.71
C THR A 259 4.81 9.40 -16.52
N GLU A 260 4.64 9.47 -17.85
CA GLU A 260 4.98 8.38 -18.81
C GLU A 260 6.42 7.84 -18.71
N THR A 261 7.34 8.61 -18.12
CA THR A 261 8.73 8.21 -17.83
C THR A 261 8.88 7.39 -16.54
N THR A 262 7.77 7.16 -15.83
CA THR A 262 7.63 6.33 -14.64
C THR A 262 6.58 5.26 -14.91
N VAL A 263 6.56 4.19 -14.11
CA VAL A 263 5.54 3.14 -14.26
C VAL A 263 4.19 3.62 -13.73
N SER A 264 3.12 3.16 -14.37
CA SER A 264 1.76 3.56 -14.05
C SER A 264 1.35 3.17 -12.63
N VAL A 265 0.45 3.98 -12.09
CA VAL A 265 -0.13 3.91 -10.73
C VAL A 265 -1.61 4.31 -10.74
N THR A 266 -2.22 4.18 -11.92
CA THR A 266 -3.64 4.43 -12.23
C THR A 266 -4.25 3.22 -12.95
N GLU A 267 -3.60 2.07 -12.84
CA GLU A 267 -3.98 0.78 -13.43
C GLU A 267 -5.10 0.12 -12.61
N SER A 268 -5.80 -0.80 -13.26
CA SER A 268 -6.97 -1.52 -12.71
C SER A 268 -8.04 -0.62 -12.05
N PRO A 269 -8.47 0.51 -12.65
CA PRO A 269 -9.36 1.46 -11.99
C PRO A 269 -10.77 0.87 -11.77
N TYR A 270 -11.15 0.62 -10.52
CA TYR A 270 -12.48 0.08 -10.18
C TYR A 270 -13.31 1.11 -9.41
N VAL A 271 -14.51 1.43 -9.90
CA VAL A 271 -15.38 2.44 -9.27
C VAL A 271 -16.66 1.80 -8.73
N VAL A 272 -17.02 2.13 -7.49
CA VAL A 272 -18.30 1.73 -6.90
C VAL A 272 -19.05 2.91 -6.29
N GLU A 273 -20.36 2.97 -6.49
CA GLU A 273 -21.24 3.94 -5.83
C GLU A 273 -21.73 3.39 -4.49
N ARG A 274 -21.74 4.24 -3.46
CA ARG A 274 -22.35 3.96 -2.17
C ARG A 274 -22.74 5.26 -1.46
N ASP A 275 -24.00 5.35 -1.03
CA ASP A 275 -24.54 6.42 -0.20
C ASP A 275 -24.36 7.84 -0.80
N GLY A 276 -24.42 7.95 -2.14
CA GLY A 276 -24.23 9.21 -2.87
C GLY A 276 -22.76 9.60 -3.07
N TRP A 277 -21.84 8.65 -2.91
CA TRP A 277 -20.40 8.80 -3.12
C TRP A 277 -19.87 7.72 -4.05
N TYR A 278 -18.91 8.08 -4.88
CA TYR A 278 -18.15 7.17 -5.73
C TYR A 278 -16.79 6.91 -5.08
N TYR A 279 -16.36 5.65 -5.07
CA TYR A 279 -15.10 5.19 -4.52
C TYR A 279 -14.29 4.55 -5.65
N LEU A 280 -13.22 5.23 -6.06
CA LEU A 280 -12.25 4.79 -7.06
C LEU A 280 -11.11 4.04 -6.37
N PHE A 281 -10.98 2.77 -6.69
CA PHE A 281 -9.86 1.90 -6.33
C PHE A 281 -8.84 1.98 -7.47
N ILE A 282 -7.59 2.33 -7.15
CA ILE A 282 -6.49 2.45 -8.14
C ILE A 282 -5.18 1.88 -7.59
N GLY A 283 -4.46 1.15 -8.45
CA GLY A 283 -3.17 0.56 -8.14
C GLY A 283 -2.20 0.60 -9.33
N PRO A 284 -1.01 -0.01 -9.20
CA PRO A 284 -0.37 -0.33 -7.94
C PRO A 284 -0.02 0.94 -7.13
N ARG A 285 -0.26 0.91 -5.81
CA ARG A 285 0.02 1.97 -4.83
C ARG A 285 0.61 1.33 -3.58
N ASN A 286 1.56 1.99 -2.92
CA ASN A 286 2.25 1.42 -1.74
C ASN A 286 3.00 0.11 -2.06
N GLY A 287 3.59 0.02 -3.26
CA GLY A 287 4.17 -1.21 -3.80
C GLY A 287 3.22 -1.91 -4.77
N TYR A 288 3.63 -3.07 -5.30
CA TYR A 288 2.86 -3.79 -6.32
C TYR A 288 1.51 -4.30 -5.78
N GLU A 289 1.49 -4.83 -4.56
CA GLU A 289 0.32 -5.45 -3.92
C GLU A 289 -0.50 -4.47 -3.06
N GLY A 290 -0.71 -3.25 -3.54
CA GLY A 290 -1.54 -2.27 -2.86
C GLY A 290 -2.38 -1.43 -3.82
N THR A 291 -3.54 -1.02 -3.33
CA THR A 291 -4.55 -0.25 -4.06
C THR A 291 -5.08 0.84 -3.13
N ASP A 292 -4.97 2.11 -3.52
CA ASP A 292 -5.58 3.23 -2.78
C ASP A 292 -7.04 3.42 -3.17
N VAL A 293 -7.84 3.96 -2.24
CA VAL A 293 -9.26 4.26 -2.44
C VAL A 293 -9.49 5.75 -2.30
N LEU A 294 -9.90 6.40 -3.39
CA LEU A 294 -10.26 7.82 -3.46
C LEU A 294 -11.78 7.95 -3.54
N ALA A 295 -12.37 8.81 -2.70
CA ALA A 295 -13.80 9.07 -2.70
C ALA A 295 -14.15 10.46 -3.25
N SER A 296 -15.21 10.54 -4.05
CA SER A 296 -15.76 11.79 -4.58
C SER A 296 -17.28 11.74 -4.68
N ARG A 297 -17.92 12.91 -4.69
CA ARG A 297 -19.34 13.05 -5.08
C ARG A 297 -19.52 13.24 -6.59
N ASP A 298 -18.45 13.62 -7.28
CA ASP A 298 -18.43 13.70 -8.73
C ASP A 298 -17.77 12.42 -9.28
N PRO A 299 -18.51 11.53 -9.97
CA PRO A 299 -17.94 10.32 -10.55
C PRO A 299 -16.90 10.62 -11.65
N PHE A 300 -16.82 11.87 -12.11
CA PHE A 300 -15.91 12.33 -13.16
C PHE A 300 -14.73 13.15 -12.63
N ARG A 301 -14.54 13.24 -11.31
CA ARG A 301 -13.42 13.94 -10.69
C ARG A 301 -13.06 13.38 -9.31
N PHE A 302 -11.89 12.78 -9.21
CA PHE A 302 -11.24 12.33 -7.98
C PHE A 302 -9.95 13.11 -7.73
N GLU A 303 -9.57 13.24 -6.47
CA GLU A 303 -8.37 13.95 -6.03
C GLU A 303 -7.74 13.20 -4.85
N LEU A 304 -6.43 13.34 -4.63
CA LEU A 304 -5.75 12.73 -3.47
C LEU A 304 -6.26 13.25 -2.11
N SER A 305 -6.88 14.43 -2.09
CA SER A 305 -7.63 14.99 -0.95
C SER A 305 -8.85 14.13 -0.56
N GLY A 306 -9.38 13.32 -1.48
CA GLY A 306 -10.45 12.36 -1.27
C GLY A 306 -9.97 10.98 -0.81
N TRP A 307 -8.68 10.77 -0.53
CA TRP A 307 -8.19 9.48 -0.02
C TRP A 307 -8.96 9.06 1.23
N THR A 308 -9.48 7.83 1.21
CA THR A 308 -10.33 7.29 2.27
C THR A 308 -9.97 5.85 2.64
N GLY A 309 -9.02 5.21 1.97
CA GLY A 309 -8.73 3.82 2.25
C GLY A 309 -7.57 3.24 1.46
N HIS A 310 -7.18 2.03 1.85
CA HIS A 310 -6.15 1.25 1.19
C HIS A 310 -6.48 -0.25 1.32
N VAL A 311 -6.20 -1.02 0.26
CA VAL A 311 -6.38 -2.46 0.21
C VAL A 311 -5.07 -3.11 -0.22
N ALA A 312 -4.55 -4.05 0.58
CA ALA A 312 -3.31 -4.79 0.32
C ALA A 312 -3.50 -5.90 -0.74
N GLY A 313 -3.95 -5.49 -1.94
CA GLY A 313 -4.13 -6.31 -3.12
C GLY A 313 -3.77 -5.53 -4.38
N HIS A 314 -3.37 -6.27 -5.41
CA HIS A 314 -3.22 -5.77 -6.78
C HIS A 314 -4.51 -6.11 -7.57
N ALA A 315 -4.81 -5.32 -8.61
CA ALA A 315 -6.04 -5.41 -9.42
C ALA A 315 -7.32 -5.63 -8.57
N VAL A 316 -7.63 -4.69 -7.67
CA VAL A 316 -8.72 -4.89 -6.70
C VAL A 316 -10.09 -4.53 -7.27
N GLU A 317 -10.94 -5.54 -7.48
CA GLU A 317 -12.37 -5.33 -7.69
C GLU A 317 -13.18 -5.51 -6.40
N VAL A 318 -14.27 -4.73 -6.30
CA VAL A 318 -15.24 -4.80 -5.20
C VAL A 318 -16.55 -5.44 -5.65
N VAL A 319 -16.91 -6.55 -5.01
CA VAL A 319 -18.16 -7.27 -5.29
C VAL A 319 -19.03 -7.47 -4.05
N ARG A 320 -20.33 -7.68 -4.26
CA ARG A 320 -21.33 -7.87 -3.20
C ARG A 320 -22.04 -9.23 -3.35
N ASP A 321 -22.09 -10.02 -2.29
CA ASP A 321 -22.91 -11.24 -2.21
C ASP A 321 -23.90 -11.12 -1.04
N GLY A 322 -25.17 -10.95 -1.35
CA GLY A 322 -26.20 -10.58 -0.37
C GLY A 322 -25.89 -9.23 0.27
N GLU A 323 -25.77 -9.18 1.59
CA GLU A 323 -25.38 -7.97 2.33
C GLU A 323 -23.86 -7.81 2.50
N ASN A 324 -23.08 -8.84 2.15
CA ASN A 324 -21.64 -8.86 2.39
C ASN A 324 -20.89 -8.23 1.21
N TRP A 325 -19.87 -7.45 1.55
CA TRP A 325 -18.95 -6.83 0.60
C TRP A 325 -17.61 -7.57 0.62
N TYR A 326 -17.00 -7.70 -0.55
CA TYR A 326 -15.74 -8.41 -0.75
C TYR A 326 -14.80 -7.59 -1.62
N ALA A 327 -13.52 -7.64 -1.29
CA ALA A 327 -12.44 -7.27 -2.19
C ALA A 327 -11.89 -8.56 -2.80
N SER A 328 -11.73 -8.57 -4.12
CA SER A 328 -10.96 -9.59 -4.83
C SER A 328 -9.63 -8.98 -5.27
N ALA A 329 -8.60 -9.81 -5.47
CA ALA A 329 -7.28 -9.37 -5.90
C ALA A 329 -6.55 -10.51 -6.65
N ALA A 330 -5.80 -10.13 -7.69
CA ALA A 330 -4.91 -11.00 -8.45
C ALA A 330 -3.52 -10.33 -8.53
N GLY A 331 -2.61 -10.80 -9.38
CA GLY A 331 -1.30 -10.19 -9.60
C GLY A 331 -0.20 -11.19 -9.90
N TRP A 332 0.81 -10.79 -10.69
CA TRP A 332 1.94 -11.61 -11.12
C TRP A 332 2.63 -12.44 -10.03
N PHE A 333 2.82 -11.85 -8.84
CA PHE A 333 3.49 -12.49 -7.70
C PHE A 333 2.54 -13.35 -6.83
N ARG A 334 1.25 -13.38 -7.19
CA ARG A 334 0.18 -14.18 -6.60
C ARG A 334 -0.22 -15.31 -7.56
N ASN A 335 -0.29 -16.54 -7.05
CA ASN A 335 -0.60 -17.73 -7.85
C ASN A 335 -2.13 -17.89 -8.01
N GLY A 336 -2.81 -16.87 -8.53
CA GLY A 336 -4.25 -16.87 -8.79
C GLY A 336 -5.07 -15.89 -7.94
N LEU A 337 -6.37 -16.19 -7.77
CA LEU A 337 -7.36 -15.30 -7.17
C LEU A 337 -7.33 -15.33 -5.65
N TYR A 338 -7.40 -14.14 -5.04
CA TYR A 338 -7.52 -13.94 -3.61
C TYR A 338 -8.79 -13.14 -3.30
N VAL A 339 -9.46 -13.47 -2.19
CA VAL A 339 -10.67 -12.76 -1.72
C VAL A 339 -10.58 -12.43 -0.23
N ALA A 340 -11.01 -11.23 0.13
CA ALA A 340 -11.11 -10.71 1.49
C ALA A 340 -12.51 -10.10 1.73
N PRO A 341 -13.02 -10.05 2.97
CA PRO A 341 -14.20 -9.25 3.27
C PRO A 341 -13.82 -7.76 3.18
N LEU A 342 -14.63 -6.94 2.51
CA LEU A 342 -14.42 -5.49 2.45
C LEU A 342 -15.19 -4.80 3.59
N SER A 343 -14.52 -3.87 4.27
CA SER A 343 -15.07 -3.10 5.38
C SER A 343 -15.28 -1.63 4.99
N TRP A 344 -16.39 -1.08 5.49
CA TRP A 344 -16.75 0.34 5.39
C TRP A 344 -16.83 0.87 6.84
N ARG A 345 -15.89 1.74 7.22
CA ARG A 345 -15.62 2.15 8.62
C ARG A 345 -15.84 3.65 8.80
N ALA A 346 -16.27 4.09 9.97
CA ALA A 346 -16.37 5.53 10.29
C ALA A 346 -14.99 6.18 10.58
N THR A 347 -14.01 5.39 11.03
CA THR A 347 -12.65 5.84 11.36
C THR A 347 -11.61 5.13 10.49
N PRO A 348 -10.42 5.74 10.27
CA PRO A 348 -9.36 5.09 9.51
C PRO A 348 -8.96 3.74 10.12
N PRO A 349 -8.50 2.78 9.31
CA PRO A 349 -7.64 1.70 9.82
C PRO A 349 -6.37 2.34 10.43
N PRO A 350 -5.92 1.93 11.63
CA PRO A 350 -4.64 2.39 12.17
C PRO A 350 -3.48 2.02 11.24
N TRP A 351 -2.27 2.54 11.40
CA TRP A 351 -1.08 2.02 10.70
C TRP A 351 -0.29 1.02 11.56
N GLN A 352 0.16 -0.07 10.93
CA GLN A 352 1.11 -1.03 11.51
C GLN A 352 2.50 -0.43 11.64
N SER A 353 3.26 -0.89 12.65
CA SER A 353 4.67 -0.55 12.83
C SER A 353 5.52 -0.94 11.61
N PRO A 354 6.68 -0.30 11.41
CA PRO A 354 7.63 -0.66 10.36
C PRO A 354 8.23 -2.08 10.51
N ASP A 355 8.14 -2.67 11.70
CA ASP A 355 8.73 -3.94 12.09
C ASP A 355 7.67 -4.98 12.49
N ASN A 356 7.91 -6.25 12.15
CA ASN A 356 7.10 -7.41 12.58
C ASN A 356 7.92 -8.72 12.53
N PRO A 357 8.29 -9.34 13.67
CA PRO A 357 8.14 -8.84 15.04
C PRO A 357 9.11 -7.69 15.33
N VAL A 358 8.88 -6.89 16.37
CA VAL A 358 9.86 -5.87 16.80
C VAL A 358 10.85 -6.47 17.82
N ALA A 359 12.12 -6.07 17.78
CA ALA A 359 13.16 -6.60 18.66
C ALA A 359 14.18 -5.53 19.11
N ALA A 360 14.57 -5.56 20.39
CA ALA A 360 15.61 -4.68 20.93
C ALA A 360 16.29 -5.28 22.18
N LEU A 361 17.48 -4.79 22.52
CA LEU A 361 18.15 -5.11 23.79
C LEU A 361 17.44 -4.42 24.97
N ASP A 362 17.10 -5.19 26.00
CA ASP A 362 16.47 -4.68 27.22
C ASP A 362 17.47 -4.02 28.18
N VAL A 363 17.00 -3.56 29.35
CA VAL A 363 17.85 -2.94 30.39
C VAL A 363 18.95 -3.89 30.91
N THR A 364 18.72 -5.20 30.85
CA THR A 364 19.68 -6.24 31.25
C THR A 364 20.59 -6.68 30.10
N GLY A 365 20.50 -6.03 28.93
CA GLY A 365 21.25 -6.40 27.74
C GLY A 365 20.73 -7.66 27.04
N ARG A 366 19.52 -8.14 27.33
CA ARG A 366 18.96 -9.33 26.66
C ARG A 366 18.10 -8.93 25.47
N LEU A 367 18.30 -9.58 24.33
CA LEU A 367 17.48 -9.38 23.15
C LEU A 367 16.05 -9.82 23.44
N THR A 368 15.12 -8.86 23.44
CA THR A 368 13.70 -9.07 23.70
C THR A 368 12.92 -8.83 22.43
N VAL A 369 12.06 -9.79 22.06
CA VAL A 369 11.24 -9.78 20.84
C VAL A 369 9.77 -9.67 21.25
N PHE A 370 9.02 -8.79 20.57
CA PHE A 370 7.58 -8.63 20.74
C PHE A 370 6.83 -8.90 19.44
N ALA A 371 5.73 -9.65 19.54
CA ALA A 371 4.84 -9.98 18.43
C ALA A 371 3.38 -9.91 18.89
N LEU A 372 2.42 -10.06 17.98
CA LEU A 372 1.00 -10.20 18.32
C LEU A 372 0.55 -11.65 18.13
N ASP A 373 -0.21 -12.19 19.06
CA ASP A 373 -0.77 -13.54 18.98
C ASP A 373 -1.71 -13.68 17.76
N ALA A 374 -1.69 -14.83 17.09
CA ALA A 374 -2.52 -15.08 15.92
C ALA A 374 -4.03 -15.17 16.24
N ALA A 375 -4.40 -15.59 17.46
CA ALA A 375 -5.78 -15.89 17.82
C ALA A 375 -6.54 -14.67 18.38
N ASP A 376 -5.92 -13.91 19.30
CA ASP A 376 -6.57 -12.80 20.01
C ASP A 376 -5.79 -11.47 19.94
N ARG A 377 -4.78 -11.40 19.07
CA ARG A 377 -3.86 -10.26 18.89
C ARG A 377 -3.01 -9.92 20.11
N ALA A 378 -3.16 -10.58 21.27
CA ALA A 378 -2.46 -10.16 22.49
C ALA A 378 -0.95 -10.07 22.28
N MET A 379 -0.32 -9.05 22.88
CA MET A 379 1.12 -8.87 22.74
C MET A 379 1.84 -10.02 23.44
N LEU A 380 2.73 -10.68 22.69
CA LEU A 380 3.61 -11.75 23.14
C LEU A 380 5.02 -11.20 23.31
N ARG A 381 5.77 -11.79 24.26
CA ARG A 381 7.19 -11.48 24.50
C ARG A 381 8.01 -12.77 24.53
N ARG A 382 9.23 -12.74 23.97
CA ARG A 382 10.26 -13.78 24.11
C ARG A 382 11.62 -13.12 24.37
N VAL A 383 12.43 -13.69 25.25
CA VAL A 383 13.68 -13.07 25.74
C VAL A 383 14.84 -14.02 25.56
N GLN A 384 15.96 -13.55 25.02
CA GLN A 384 17.20 -14.31 24.96
C GLN A 384 17.78 -14.46 26.37
N LEU A 385 18.02 -15.70 26.82
CA LEU A 385 18.50 -15.99 28.17
C LEU A 385 20.03 -15.94 28.26
N ASP A 386 20.70 -16.58 27.30
CA ASP A 386 22.15 -16.45 27.10
C ASP A 386 22.44 -16.40 25.59
N PRO A 387 23.09 -15.33 25.09
CA PRO A 387 23.46 -15.25 23.68
C PRO A 387 24.52 -16.28 23.26
N ARG A 388 25.39 -16.76 24.16
CA ARG A 388 26.47 -17.71 23.78
C ARG A 388 25.93 -19.08 23.42
N THR A 389 25.05 -19.64 24.24
CA THR A 389 24.28 -20.85 23.93
C THR A 389 23.10 -20.60 23.01
N ASP A 390 22.77 -19.32 22.76
CA ASP A 390 21.61 -18.86 22.02
C ASP A 390 20.28 -19.45 22.54
N SER A 391 20.17 -19.51 23.87
CA SER A 391 18.99 -19.99 24.57
C SER A 391 17.96 -18.87 24.77
N TRP A 392 16.68 -19.23 24.78
CA TRP A 392 15.56 -18.29 24.82
C TRP A 392 14.49 -18.74 25.82
N SER A 393 13.81 -17.79 26.45
CA SER A 393 12.60 -18.04 27.25
C SER A 393 11.51 -18.63 26.37
N GLU A 394 10.46 -19.18 26.98
CA GLU A 394 9.23 -19.41 26.22
C GLU A 394 8.49 -18.11 25.85
N TRP A 395 7.52 -18.24 24.95
CA TRP A 395 6.62 -17.15 24.58
C TRP A 395 5.64 -16.85 25.73
N GLU A 396 5.81 -15.71 26.38
CA GLU A 396 4.90 -15.24 27.44
C GLU A 396 3.88 -14.22 26.90
N ARG A 397 2.69 -14.17 27.50
CA ARG A 397 1.68 -13.14 27.21
C ARG A 397 2.05 -11.85 27.93
N PHE A 398 2.47 -10.84 27.19
CA PHE A 398 2.87 -9.55 27.73
C PHE A 398 1.68 -8.64 28.11
N GLY A 399 0.54 -8.82 27.42
CA GLY A 399 -0.73 -8.13 27.70
C GLY A 399 -1.31 -7.43 26.47
N GLY A 400 -2.20 -6.46 26.68
CA GLY A 400 -2.55 -5.49 25.63
C GLY A 400 -1.42 -4.46 25.42
N PRO A 401 -1.66 -3.36 24.69
CA PRO A 401 -2.67 -3.17 23.67
C PRO A 401 -2.14 -3.58 22.28
N ALA A 402 -3.04 -3.84 21.33
CA ALA A 402 -2.75 -4.69 20.16
C ALA A 402 -3.48 -4.29 18.86
N GLY A 403 -3.71 -3.00 18.64
CA GLY A 403 -4.10 -2.49 17.31
C GLY A 403 -3.00 -2.75 16.27
N ALA A 404 -1.74 -2.53 16.66
CA ALA A 404 -0.55 -2.77 15.84
C ALA A 404 0.53 -3.53 16.62
N VAL A 405 1.51 -4.09 15.90
CA VAL A 405 2.79 -4.49 16.51
C VAL A 405 3.43 -3.23 17.13
N PRO A 406 4.04 -3.29 18.33
CA PRO A 406 4.47 -2.08 19.05
C PRO A 406 5.71 -1.41 18.43
N THR A 407 5.86 -0.11 18.66
CA THR A 407 7.15 0.58 18.50
C THR A 407 7.92 0.55 19.82
N LEU A 408 9.25 0.41 19.77
CA LEU A 408 10.12 0.44 20.94
C LEU A 408 10.95 1.74 21.00
N GLY A 409 10.88 2.45 22.12
CA GLY A 409 11.89 3.42 22.53
C GLY A 409 12.92 2.77 23.47
N ARG A 410 14.16 3.26 23.47
CA ARG A 410 15.21 2.81 24.40
C ARG A 410 15.93 3.99 25.05
N THR A 411 15.75 4.14 26.36
CA THR A 411 16.34 5.23 27.14
C THR A 411 17.88 5.11 27.23
N THR A 412 18.56 6.17 27.70
CA THR A 412 20.03 6.18 27.87
C THR A 412 20.51 5.10 28.84
N ASP A 413 19.74 4.80 29.89
CA ASP A 413 20.00 3.73 30.86
C ASP A 413 19.55 2.34 30.37
N GLY A 414 19.18 2.21 29.09
CA GLY A 414 18.92 0.94 28.42
C GLY A 414 17.52 0.36 28.60
N ARG A 415 16.63 1.00 29.38
CA ARG A 415 15.25 0.56 29.58
C ARG A 415 14.45 0.69 28.28
N LEU A 416 13.62 -0.31 28.00
CA LEU A 416 12.67 -0.27 26.90
C LEU A 416 11.39 0.46 27.33
N GLU A 417 10.84 1.24 26.41
CA GLU A 417 9.52 1.87 26.51
C GLU A 417 8.70 1.41 25.31
N VAL A 418 7.66 0.62 25.56
CA VAL A 418 6.84 -0.03 24.53
C VAL A 418 5.63 0.86 24.26
N PHE A 419 5.50 1.35 23.02
CA PHE A 419 4.36 2.14 22.56
C PHE A 419 3.46 1.25 21.69
N SER A 420 2.16 1.21 21.96
CA SER A 420 1.23 0.41 21.16
C SER A 420 -0.17 1.01 21.13
N LEU A 421 -0.84 0.82 19.99
CA LEU A 421 -2.20 1.28 19.76
C LEU A 421 -3.21 0.37 20.46
N ALA A 422 -4.24 0.97 21.05
CA ALA A 422 -5.46 0.26 21.45
C ALA A 422 -6.10 -0.47 20.24
N PRO A 423 -6.83 -1.58 20.44
CA PRO A 423 -7.61 -2.20 19.37
C PRO A 423 -8.51 -1.19 18.64
N GLY A 424 -8.58 -1.28 17.32
CA GLY A 424 -9.27 -0.30 16.48
C GLY A 424 -8.53 1.03 16.26
N GLY A 425 -7.38 1.25 16.89
CA GLY A 425 -6.52 2.42 16.68
C GLY A 425 -6.85 3.65 17.55
N VAL A 426 -7.83 3.52 18.44
CA VAL A 426 -8.53 4.66 19.09
C VAL A 426 -7.66 5.54 20.00
N ASN A 427 -6.60 5.00 20.59
CA ASN A 427 -5.70 5.69 21.53
C ASN A 427 -4.31 5.03 21.48
N LEU A 428 -3.27 5.82 21.77
CA LEU A 428 -1.92 5.32 22.00
C LEU A 428 -1.72 5.03 23.50
N HIS A 429 -1.04 3.93 23.82
CA HIS A 429 -0.64 3.55 25.17
C HIS A 429 0.86 3.31 25.22
N HIS A 430 1.42 3.43 26.43
CA HIS A 430 2.83 3.12 26.68
C HIS A 430 3.03 2.23 27.91
N ARG A 431 4.16 1.54 27.96
CA ARG A 431 4.61 0.76 29.13
C ARG A 431 6.13 0.78 29.23
N VAL A 432 6.62 1.23 30.39
CA VAL A 432 8.07 1.41 30.63
C VAL A 432 8.66 0.22 31.38
N GLN A 433 9.84 -0.22 30.98
CA GLN A 433 10.63 -1.22 31.70
C GLN A 433 11.24 -0.58 32.97
N ARG A 434 11.25 -1.33 34.06
CA ARG A 434 11.83 -0.97 35.36
C ARG A 434 13.33 -1.34 35.37
N PRO A 435 14.18 -0.65 36.17
CA PRO A 435 15.61 -0.96 36.25
C PRO A 435 15.96 -2.40 36.66
N ASP A 436 15.04 -3.10 37.37
CA ASP A 436 15.18 -4.52 37.75
C ASP A 436 14.82 -5.50 36.62
N GLY A 437 14.57 -5.00 35.40
CA GLY A 437 14.15 -5.79 34.25
C GLY A 437 12.65 -6.12 34.20
N GLY A 438 11.89 -5.80 35.26
CA GLY A 438 10.44 -5.88 35.29
C GLY A 438 9.77 -4.74 34.53
N TRP A 439 8.45 -4.58 34.67
CA TRP A 439 7.68 -3.56 33.95
C TRP A 439 6.72 -2.82 34.88
N TYR A 440 6.40 -1.57 34.55
CA TYR A 440 5.25 -0.86 35.14
C TYR A 440 3.92 -1.36 34.54
N GLY A 441 2.80 -0.75 34.93
CA GLY A 441 1.51 -0.95 34.27
C GLY A 441 1.47 -0.36 32.85
N TRP A 442 0.44 -0.71 32.10
CA TRP A 442 0.09 0.03 30.89
C TRP A 442 -0.62 1.33 31.28
N GLU A 443 -0.21 2.43 30.67
CA GLU A 443 -0.85 3.74 30.86
C GLU A 443 -1.34 4.26 29.52
N GLU A 444 -2.42 5.05 29.53
CA GLU A 444 -2.88 5.78 28.34
C GLU A 444 -1.90 6.93 28.04
N PHE A 445 -1.36 6.94 26.83
CA PHE A 445 -0.47 7.98 26.34
C PHE A 445 -1.26 9.14 25.68
N GLY A 446 -2.57 8.93 25.47
CA GLY A 446 -3.50 9.85 24.85
C GLY A 446 -3.45 9.74 23.32
N GLY A 447 -3.56 10.88 22.66
CA GLY A 447 -3.38 10.96 21.22
C GLY A 447 -1.92 10.77 20.77
N PRO A 448 -1.64 11.06 19.49
CA PRO A 448 -2.64 10.98 18.44
C PRO A 448 -2.94 9.51 18.11
N ALA A 449 -4.16 9.29 17.62
CA ALA A 449 -4.68 7.99 17.21
C ALA A 449 -4.37 7.72 15.71
N ASP A 450 -4.75 6.56 15.21
CA ASP A 450 -4.60 6.11 13.81
C ASP A 450 -3.21 5.61 13.36
N ALA A 451 -2.15 5.61 14.17
CA ALA A 451 -0.84 5.10 13.72
C ALA A 451 0.15 4.70 14.83
N ALA A 452 0.96 3.66 14.58
CA ALA A 452 2.14 3.37 15.39
C ALA A 452 3.13 4.56 15.30
N PRO A 453 3.68 5.06 16.44
CA PRO A 453 4.54 6.22 16.44
C PRO A 453 5.96 5.89 15.94
N ALA A 454 6.68 6.93 15.52
CA ALA A 454 8.13 6.91 15.38
C ALA A 454 8.78 7.46 16.66
N VAL A 455 9.86 6.84 17.13
CA VAL A 455 10.51 7.20 18.40
C VAL A 455 12.02 7.31 18.21
N ALA A 456 12.61 8.41 18.68
CA ALA A 456 14.06 8.59 18.73
C ALA A 456 14.49 9.13 20.09
N ARG A 457 15.80 9.11 20.35
CA ARG A 457 16.41 9.73 21.53
C ARG A 457 17.16 10.99 21.11
N ASP A 458 16.85 12.11 21.73
CA ASP A 458 17.51 13.39 21.46
C ASP A 458 18.93 13.48 22.05
N ALA A 459 19.63 14.56 21.75
CA ALA A 459 20.97 14.86 22.26
C ALA A 459 21.07 14.98 23.80
N HIS A 460 19.94 15.14 24.50
CA HIS A 460 19.88 15.19 25.95
C HIS A 460 19.49 13.85 26.59
N GLY A 461 19.32 12.78 25.79
CA GLY A 461 18.95 11.45 26.26
C GLY A 461 17.45 11.27 26.53
N ARG A 462 16.60 12.22 26.14
CA ARG A 462 15.14 12.15 26.23
C ARG A 462 14.59 11.39 25.04
N LEU A 463 13.56 10.57 25.24
CA LEU A 463 12.79 10.06 24.11
C LEU A 463 11.87 11.16 23.56
N GLU A 464 11.86 11.32 22.24
CA GLU A 464 10.88 12.11 21.48
C GLU A 464 10.07 11.16 20.57
N VAL A 465 8.76 11.39 20.54
CA VAL A 465 7.75 10.55 19.87
C VAL A 465 7.04 11.42 18.84
N PHE A 466 6.90 10.92 17.62
CA PHE A 466 6.26 11.58 16.48
C PHE A 466 5.19 10.65 15.91
N ALA A 467 3.98 11.15 15.72
CA ALA A 467 2.88 10.36 15.17
C ALA A 467 1.89 11.23 14.37
N PRO A 468 1.25 10.68 13.32
CA PRO A 468 0.15 11.35 12.63
C PRO A 468 -0.97 11.76 13.60
N SER A 469 -1.39 13.03 13.55
CA SER A 469 -2.57 13.56 14.23
C SER A 469 -3.85 12.83 13.77
N PRO A 470 -4.90 12.72 14.63
CA PRO A 470 -6.12 12.01 14.27
C PRO A 470 -6.74 12.55 12.99
N GLY A 471 -7.16 11.65 12.10
CA GLY A 471 -7.69 12.01 10.78
C GLY A 471 -6.63 12.40 9.73
N GLY A 472 -5.33 12.27 10.02
CA GLY A 472 -4.27 12.31 9.00
C GLY A 472 -4.04 13.69 8.37
N GLY A 473 -4.12 14.78 9.15
CA GLY A 473 -3.89 16.16 8.66
C GLY A 473 -2.53 16.79 8.99
N SER A 474 -1.75 16.21 9.91
CA SER A 474 -0.44 16.73 10.36
C SER A 474 0.30 15.68 11.18
N VAL A 475 1.62 15.81 11.36
CA VAL A 475 2.33 15.11 12.45
C VAL A 475 2.20 15.91 13.75
N ALA A 476 2.00 15.22 14.87
CA ALA A 476 2.15 15.73 16.23
C ALA A 476 3.42 15.16 16.88
N ARG A 477 3.99 15.88 17.86
CA ARG A 477 5.16 15.43 18.63
C ARG A 477 4.95 15.49 20.15
N ARG A 478 5.73 14.69 20.89
CA ARG A 478 5.80 14.69 22.36
C ARG A 478 7.20 14.27 22.82
N ARG A 479 7.65 14.72 23.97
CA ARG A 479 8.97 14.33 24.55
C ARG A 479 8.92 14.05 26.05
N GLN A 480 9.84 13.24 26.55
CA GLN A 480 10.07 13.08 27.99
C GLN A 480 10.52 14.43 28.59
N ARG A 481 10.12 14.72 29.83
CA ARG A 481 10.52 15.98 30.51
C ARG A 481 12.02 16.03 30.80
N SER A 482 12.62 14.90 31.12
CA SER A 482 14.06 14.69 31.31
C SER A 482 14.44 13.28 30.88
N ALA A 483 15.73 13.00 30.71
CA ALA A 483 16.22 11.72 30.21
C ALA A 483 15.72 10.54 31.07
N GLY A 484 14.97 9.61 30.47
CA GLY A 484 14.43 8.45 31.17
C GLY A 484 13.37 8.80 32.23
N ALA A 485 12.71 9.96 32.15
CA ALA A 485 11.55 10.28 32.98
C ALA A 485 10.32 9.47 32.54
N LEU A 486 9.50 9.02 33.50
CA LEU A 486 8.15 8.52 33.23
C LEU A 486 7.19 9.64 32.83
N ALA A 487 7.52 10.90 33.16
CA ALA A 487 6.71 12.06 32.87
C ALA A 487 7.07 12.68 31.51
N TRP A 488 6.03 12.93 30.71
CA TRP A 488 6.13 13.52 29.38
C TRP A 488 5.53 14.95 29.35
N ASP A 489 5.96 15.76 28.39
CA ASP A 489 5.32 17.02 28.02
C ASP A 489 3.92 16.76 27.42
N PRO A 490 3.05 17.78 27.25
CA PRO A 490 1.83 17.64 26.45
C PRO A 490 2.15 17.33 24.98
N TRP A 491 1.14 16.85 24.23
CA TRP A 491 1.26 16.73 22.77
C TRP A 491 1.26 18.10 22.09
N GLU A 492 2.20 18.32 21.17
CA GLU A 492 2.27 19.49 20.32
C GLU A 492 1.79 19.13 18.89
N PRO A 493 0.55 19.52 18.50
CA PRO A 493 0.00 19.20 17.18
C PRO A 493 0.58 20.07 16.04
N GLY A 494 1.30 21.15 16.39
CA GLY A 494 1.85 22.12 15.44
C GLY A 494 3.14 21.70 14.72
N PHE A 495 3.53 20.41 14.75
CA PHE A 495 4.74 19.97 14.05
C PHE A 495 4.53 19.93 12.52
N GLY A 496 3.29 19.74 12.07
CA GLY A 496 2.87 19.85 10.68
C GLY A 496 3.46 18.75 9.80
N GLY A 497 3.56 19.01 8.50
CA GLY A 497 4.16 18.08 7.55
C GLY A 497 3.23 16.95 7.09
N PRO A 498 3.69 16.15 6.11
CA PRO A 498 2.84 15.18 5.44
C PRO A 498 2.63 13.91 6.27
N VAL A 499 1.51 13.23 6.01
CA VAL A 499 1.03 12.06 6.77
C VAL A 499 0.30 11.05 5.87
N GLY A 500 0.85 10.80 4.68
CA GLY A 500 0.45 9.67 3.84
C GLY A 500 0.82 8.31 4.42
N ALA A 501 1.73 8.29 5.41
CA ALA A 501 2.11 7.15 6.25
C ALA A 501 2.74 7.67 7.56
N PRO A 502 3.01 6.81 8.57
CA PRO A 502 3.76 7.21 9.77
C PRO A 502 5.15 7.75 9.42
N PRO A 503 5.65 8.76 10.16
CA PRO A 503 6.98 9.31 9.92
C PRO A 503 8.09 8.32 10.32
N VAL A 504 9.33 8.66 9.97
CA VAL A 504 10.55 8.01 10.47
C VAL A 504 11.44 9.08 11.07
N VAL A 505 12.05 8.81 12.23
CA VAL A 505 12.96 9.74 12.92
C VAL A 505 14.27 9.05 13.27
N GLY A 506 15.36 9.81 13.25
CA GLY A 506 16.66 9.35 13.74
C GLY A 506 17.55 10.53 14.14
N ALA A 507 18.64 10.22 14.84
CA ALA A 507 19.62 11.21 15.27
C ALA A 507 20.79 11.28 14.28
N ASN A 508 21.11 12.49 13.83
CA ASN A 508 22.37 12.79 13.18
C ASN A 508 23.56 12.55 14.13
N ALA A 509 24.77 12.42 13.59
CA ALA A 509 25.98 12.19 14.41
C ALA A 509 26.33 13.36 15.35
N ASP A 510 25.84 14.56 15.07
CA ASP A 510 25.92 15.74 15.96
C ASP A 510 24.81 15.77 17.04
N GLY A 511 23.88 14.81 17.03
CA GLY A 511 22.77 14.71 17.98
C GLY A 511 21.47 15.41 17.55
N ARG A 512 21.44 16.09 16.39
CA ARG A 512 20.21 16.71 15.85
C ARG A 512 19.25 15.64 15.34
N LEU A 513 18.02 15.63 15.85
CA LEU A 513 16.97 14.77 15.29
C LEU A 513 16.56 15.24 13.89
N GLU A 514 16.29 14.30 13.00
CA GLU A 514 15.77 14.53 11.65
C GLU A 514 14.61 13.55 11.38
N VAL A 515 13.51 14.09 10.88
CA VAL A 515 12.23 13.41 10.64
C VAL A 515 11.96 13.40 9.14
N PHE A 516 11.60 12.24 8.62
CA PHE A 516 11.19 11.99 7.24
C PHE A 516 9.72 11.56 7.24
N ALA A 517 8.93 12.07 6.28
CA ALA A 517 7.51 11.75 6.19
C ALA A 517 7.04 11.66 4.74
N LEU A 518 6.11 10.74 4.48
CA LEU A 518 5.56 10.48 3.15
C LEU A 518 4.36 11.38 2.85
N ALA A 519 4.34 12.04 1.69
CA ALA A 519 3.18 12.76 1.18
C ALA A 519 1.96 11.83 0.97
N PRO A 520 0.72 12.30 1.19
CA PRO A 520 -0.49 11.57 0.80
C PRO A 520 -0.42 11.08 -0.66
N GLY A 521 -0.88 9.85 -0.91
CA GLY A 521 -0.83 9.20 -2.22
C GLY A 521 0.58 8.82 -2.72
N GLY A 522 1.63 8.97 -1.90
CA GLY A 522 3.00 8.62 -2.25
C GLY A 522 3.74 9.65 -3.12
N ALA A 523 3.19 10.86 -3.28
CA ALA A 523 3.69 11.86 -4.23
C ALA A 523 5.14 12.35 -3.98
N GLY A 524 5.69 12.13 -2.79
CA GLY A 524 7.06 12.51 -2.44
C GLY A 524 7.41 12.25 -0.98
N ILE A 525 8.71 12.21 -0.66
CA ILE A 525 9.19 12.27 0.72
C ILE A 525 9.52 13.74 1.05
N ALA A 526 9.17 14.18 2.26
CA ALA A 526 9.62 15.43 2.86
C ALA A 526 10.44 15.16 4.12
N HIS A 527 11.31 16.09 4.51
CA HIS A 527 12.08 16.00 5.75
C HIS A 527 12.18 17.34 6.49
N ARG A 528 12.45 17.26 7.79
CA ARG A 528 12.62 18.38 8.73
C ARG A 528 13.64 17.99 9.80
N TRP A 529 14.52 18.90 10.20
CA TRP A 529 15.59 18.62 11.16
C TRP A 529 15.66 19.65 12.28
N GLN A 530 16.21 19.26 13.42
CA GLN A 530 16.66 20.19 14.45
C GLN A 530 17.82 21.02 13.92
N GLU A 531 17.81 22.34 14.14
CA GLU A 531 18.85 23.28 13.68
C GLU A 531 20.08 23.27 14.60
N ALA A 532 19.88 22.95 15.87
CA ALA A 532 20.91 22.66 16.86
C ALA A 532 20.47 21.46 17.72
N PRO A 533 21.37 20.67 18.32
CA PRO A 533 20.99 19.47 19.08
C PRO A 533 20.01 19.81 20.22
N GLY A 534 18.80 19.23 20.19
CA GLY A 534 17.72 19.52 21.15
C GLY A 534 17.04 20.89 20.99
N GLY A 535 17.36 21.66 19.93
CA GLY A 535 16.92 23.04 19.71
C GLY A 535 15.67 23.20 18.85
N GLY A 536 15.59 24.34 18.15
CA GLY A 536 14.55 24.64 17.15
C GLY A 536 14.61 23.70 15.94
N TRP A 537 13.56 23.72 15.12
CA TRP A 537 13.44 22.85 13.93
C TRP A 537 13.22 23.70 12.68
N SER A 538 13.87 23.32 11.58
CA SER A 538 13.79 23.94 10.25
C SER A 538 12.37 23.98 9.67
N ALA A 539 12.16 24.49 8.46
CA ALA A 539 10.91 24.24 7.74
C ALA A 539 10.82 22.78 7.27
N TRP A 540 9.65 22.34 6.79
CA TRP A 540 9.58 21.10 6.01
C TRP A 540 10.13 21.36 4.61
N HIS A 541 11.08 20.54 4.18
CA HIS A 541 11.70 20.61 2.85
C HIS A 541 11.39 19.36 2.02
N PRO A 542 11.26 19.46 0.68
CA PRO A 542 11.17 18.29 -0.18
C PRO A 542 12.46 17.46 -0.12
N PHE A 543 12.33 16.18 0.24
CA PHE A 543 13.42 15.19 0.17
C PHE A 543 13.46 14.47 -1.19
N GLY A 544 12.41 14.65 -2.00
CA GLY A 544 12.30 14.14 -3.37
C GLY A 544 11.80 12.70 -3.45
N MET A 545 11.79 12.16 -4.68
CA MET A 545 11.29 10.84 -5.08
C MET A 545 9.82 10.57 -4.71
N ALA A 546 8.97 10.34 -5.71
CA ALA A 546 7.68 9.68 -5.49
C ALA A 546 7.94 8.28 -4.94
N ALA A 547 7.27 7.92 -3.84
CA ALA A 547 7.55 6.71 -3.09
C ALA A 547 6.25 6.02 -2.66
N GLY A 548 6.20 4.69 -2.74
CA GLY A 548 4.99 3.95 -2.39
C GLY A 548 4.70 3.95 -0.88
N ALA A 549 5.72 3.70 -0.08
CA ALA A 549 5.61 3.41 1.35
C ALA A 549 6.41 4.40 2.21
N ALA A 550 6.14 4.39 3.52
CA ALA A 550 7.03 5.06 4.49
C ALA A 550 8.48 4.57 4.30
N PRO A 551 9.47 5.48 4.32
CA PRO A 551 10.87 5.09 4.16
C PRO A 551 11.38 4.20 5.31
N ARG A 552 12.64 3.78 5.23
CA ARG A 552 13.44 3.30 6.37
C ARG A 552 14.71 4.15 6.47
N MET A 553 15.35 4.17 7.63
CA MET A 553 16.59 4.92 7.82
C MET A 553 17.46 4.29 8.91
N ALA A 554 18.78 4.35 8.70
CA ALA A 554 19.77 3.98 9.70
C ALA A 554 21.06 4.80 9.52
N GLY A 555 21.79 5.03 10.61
CA GLY A 555 23.14 5.60 10.59
C GLY A 555 24.20 4.51 10.49
N ASP A 556 25.19 4.68 9.60
CA ASP A 556 26.35 3.80 9.53
C ASP A 556 27.51 4.27 10.42
N GLY A 557 28.53 3.42 10.60
CA GLY A 557 29.69 3.68 11.45
C GLY A 557 30.57 4.86 11.00
N SER A 558 30.29 5.48 9.85
CA SER A 558 30.91 6.74 9.44
C SER A 558 30.16 7.99 9.93
N GLY A 559 29.09 7.80 10.72
CA GLY A 559 28.24 8.88 11.24
C GLY A 559 27.26 9.46 10.22
N ARG A 560 27.03 8.76 9.10
CA ARG A 560 26.14 9.22 8.02
C ARG A 560 24.83 8.47 8.02
N LEU A 561 23.73 9.21 7.92
CA LEU A 561 22.40 8.63 7.75
C LEU A 561 22.21 8.15 6.30
N THR A 562 21.60 6.98 6.17
CA THR A 562 21.10 6.41 4.90
C THR A 562 19.60 6.23 5.02
N VAL A 563 18.83 6.83 4.12
CA VAL A 563 17.38 6.65 3.97
C VAL A 563 17.15 5.70 2.79
N THR A 564 16.26 4.72 2.95
CA THR A 564 15.77 3.87 1.85
C THR A 564 14.29 4.10 1.59
N ALA A 565 13.92 4.03 0.31
CA ALA A 565 12.55 4.18 -0.18
C ALA A 565 12.22 3.13 -1.23
N ILE A 566 10.94 2.98 -1.54
CA ILE A 566 10.39 2.11 -2.58
C ILE A 566 9.65 2.99 -3.60
N GLY A 567 9.84 2.75 -4.90
CA GLY A 567 9.09 3.44 -5.95
C GLY A 567 7.58 3.12 -5.85
N PRO A 568 6.69 3.96 -6.39
CA PRO A 568 5.24 3.87 -6.14
C PRO A 568 4.62 2.48 -6.42
N SER A 569 4.98 1.87 -7.55
CA SER A 569 4.53 0.54 -8.00
C SER A 569 5.35 -0.64 -7.45
N GLY A 570 6.41 -0.37 -6.67
CA GLY A 570 7.28 -1.40 -6.09
C GLY A 570 8.38 -1.97 -6.99
N LEU A 571 8.49 -1.50 -8.25
CA LEU A 571 9.49 -1.96 -9.23
C LEU A 571 10.96 -1.83 -8.82
N GLY A 572 11.26 -0.88 -7.93
CA GLY A 572 12.61 -0.63 -7.47
C GLY A 572 12.62 0.03 -6.11
N THR A 573 13.71 -0.19 -5.38
CA THR A 573 14.01 0.50 -4.13
C THR A 573 15.32 1.25 -4.27
N PHE A 574 15.43 2.34 -3.51
CA PHE A 574 16.50 3.31 -3.66
C PHE A 574 17.06 3.69 -2.30
N ALA A 575 18.34 4.05 -2.26
CA ALA A 575 19.01 4.59 -1.08
C ALA A 575 19.48 6.02 -1.35
N ARG A 576 19.27 6.92 -0.40
CA ARG A 576 19.86 8.26 -0.36
C ARG A 576 20.67 8.38 0.92
N ARG A 577 21.96 8.73 0.80
CA ARG A 577 22.89 8.82 1.93
C ARG A 577 23.39 10.26 2.07
N GLN A 578 23.66 10.68 3.30
CA GLN A 578 24.41 11.91 3.53
C GLN A 578 25.80 11.85 2.86
N THR A 579 26.29 12.98 2.37
CA THR A 579 27.62 13.11 1.75
C THR A 579 28.71 13.16 2.82
N VAL A 580 28.43 13.81 3.95
CA VAL A 580 29.27 13.89 5.16
C VAL A 580 28.39 13.73 6.41
N ALA A 581 28.98 13.38 7.55
CA ALA A 581 28.22 13.17 8.79
C ALA A 581 27.43 14.43 9.18
N SER A 582 26.12 14.28 9.40
CA SER A 582 25.18 15.36 9.72
C SER A 582 25.04 16.48 8.67
N GLY A 583 25.52 16.23 7.44
CA GLY A 583 25.54 17.21 6.35
C GLY A 583 24.46 16.99 5.28
N GLY A 584 24.73 17.51 4.07
CA GLY A 584 23.83 17.39 2.92
C GLY A 584 23.69 15.96 2.39
N TRP A 585 22.74 15.77 1.47
CA TRP A 585 22.36 14.47 0.92
C TRP A 585 22.82 14.30 -0.53
N GLY A 586 23.36 13.12 -0.87
CA GLY A 586 23.70 12.77 -2.25
C GLY A 586 22.46 12.46 -3.11
N GLU A 587 22.65 11.92 -4.30
CA GLU A 587 21.52 11.48 -5.15
C GLU A 587 20.90 10.15 -4.68
N TRP A 588 19.66 9.89 -5.09
CA TRP A 588 19.03 8.57 -4.94
C TRP A 588 19.74 7.55 -5.83
N GLN A 589 20.18 6.43 -5.25
CA GLN A 589 20.86 5.33 -5.95
C GLN A 589 19.99 4.06 -5.90
N PRO A 590 19.88 3.29 -7.00
CA PRO A 590 19.17 2.01 -7.01
C PRO A 590 19.78 1.01 -6.01
N LEU A 591 18.92 0.33 -5.22
CA LEU A 591 19.34 -0.62 -4.18
C LEU A 591 18.81 -2.04 -4.42
N PHE A 592 17.55 -2.23 -4.79
CA PHE A 592 16.99 -3.50 -5.26
C PHE A 592 15.95 -3.25 -6.38
N GLY A 593 15.60 -4.31 -7.12
CA GLY A 593 14.44 -4.29 -8.03
C GLY A 593 13.11 -4.49 -7.28
N TRP A 594 12.20 -5.25 -7.88
CA TRP A 594 10.87 -5.59 -7.34
C TRP A 594 10.89 -5.89 -5.83
N SER A 595 10.20 -5.06 -5.06
CA SER A 595 10.13 -5.13 -3.60
C SER A 595 8.70 -4.90 -3.11
N ALA A 596 8.34 -5.49 -1.97
CA ALA A 596 7.04 -5.32 -1.33
C ALA A 596 6.95 -4.05 -0.47
N ALA A 597 8.09 -3.57 0.05
CA ALA A 597 8.17 -2.39 0.91
C ALA A 597 9.58 -1.76 0.84
N ALA A 598 9.78 -0.61 1.49
CA ALA A 598 11.11 -0.04 1.68
C ALA A 598 12.04 -1.04 2.42
N PRO A 599 13.29 -1.26 1.97
CA PRO A 599 14.20 -2.25 2.58
C PRO A 599 14.54 -1.92 4.03
N THR A 600 14.46 -2.91 4.92
CA THR A 600 14.92 -2.81 6.31
C THR A 600 16.43 -2.62 6.33
N LEU A 601 16.93 -1.63 7.07
CA LEU A 601 18.36 -1.39 7.29
C LEU A 601 18.76 -1.86 8.70
N ALA A 602 19.82 -2.65 8.78
CA ALA A 602 20.47 -3.06 10.02
C ALA A 602 21.90 -2.51 10.08
N VAL A 603 22.35 -2.16 11.28
CA VAL A 603 23.76 -1.82 11.55
C VAL A 603 24.45 -3.06 12.09
N ASN A 604 25.51 -3.52 11.43
CA ASN A 604 26.38 -4.57 11.91
C ASN A 604 27.30 -4.07 13.04
N ALA A 605 27.89 -4.96 13.84
CA ALA A 605 28.73 -4.58 14.99
C ALA A 605 30.01 -3.80 14.61
N ASP A 606 30.49 -3.96 13.39
CA ASP A 606 31.57 -3.19 12.77
C ASP A 606 31.10 -1.87 12.11
N GLY A 607 29.83 -1.50 12.27
CA GLY A 607 29.24 -0.26 11.76
C GLY A 607 28.82 -0.30 10.28
N ARG A 608 28.91 -1.44 9.59
CA ARG A 608 28.45 -1.57 8.20
C ARG A 608 26.93 -1.71 8.13
N LEU A 609 26.28 -1.00 7.21
CA LEU A 609 24.86 -1.23 6.95
C LEU A 609 24.63 -2.51 6.13
N GLU A 610 23.60 -3.25 6.50
CA GLU A 610 23.06 -4.39 5.75
C GLU A 610 21.56 -4.19 5.54
N ALA A 611 21.14 -4.26 4.27
CA ALA A 611 19.79 -4.00 3.81
C ALA A 611 19.11 -5.32 3.42
N PHE A 612 17.85 -5.49 3.82
CA PHE A 612 17.03 -6.66 3.50
C PHE A 612 15.79 -6.20 2.71
N SER A 613 15.53 -6.82 1.56
CA SER A 613 14.33 -6.56 0.75
C SER A 613 13.57 -7.85 0.44
N LEU A 614 12.26 -7.81 0.68
CA LEU A 614 11.31 -8.87 0.34
C LEU A 614 10.64 -8.54 -1.00
N SER A 615 10.57 -9.50 -1.93
CA SER A 615 9.81 -9.33 -3.18
C SER A 615 8.30 -9.24 -2.91
N PRO A 616 7.50 -8.68 -3.83
CA PRO A 616 6.05 -8.86 -3.79
C PRO A 616 5.70 -10.36 -3.81
N GLY A 617 4.54 -10.70 -3.25
CA GLY A 617 4.08 -12.07 -3.00
C GLY A 617 4.87 -12.82 -1.91
N GLY A 618 5.87 -12.18 -1.30
CA GLY A 618 6.63 -12.68 -0.15
C GLY A 618 7.54 -13.88 -0.41
N ALA A 619 7.77 -14.25 -1.67
CA ALA A 619 8.40 -15.52 -2.04
C ALA A 619 9.94 -15.50 -2.09
N ARG A 620 10.56 -14.32 -2.07
CA ARG A 620 12.01 -14.14 -2.21
C ARG A 620 12.50 -13.03 -1.28
N LEU A 621 13.56 -13.30 -0.50
CA LEU A 621 14.15 -12.34 0.43
C LEU A 621 15.62 -12.18 0.06
N SER A 622 16.03 -11.00 -0.40
CA SER A 622 17.42 -10.70 -0.78
C SER A 622 18.06 -9.75 0.23
N HIS A 623 19.39 -9.80 0.33
CA HIS A 623 20.16 -8.86 1.16
C HIS A 623 21.36 -8.27 0.42
N ARG A 624 21.80 -7.07 0.85
CA ARG A 624 22.97 -6.33 0.37
C ARG A 624 23.66 -5.66 1.55
N TRP A 625 24.98 -5.50 1.52
CA TRP A 625 25.72 -4.93 2.65
C TRP A 625 26.82 -3.96 2.18
N GLN A 626 27.15 -2.97 3.00
CA GLN A 626 28.33 -2.13 2.78
C GLN A 626 29.61 -2.97 2.93
N THR A 627 30.63 -2.72 2.11
CA THR A 627 31.95 -3.39 2.21
C THR A 627 32.79 -2.85 3.35
N ALA A 628 32.65 -1.56 3.68
CA ALA A 628 33.19 -0.85 4.84
C ALA A 628 32.16 0.19 5.33
N PRO A 629 32.21 0.70 6.58
CA PRO A 629 31.24 1.69 7.05
C PRO A 629 31.22 2.93 6.16
N GLY A 630 30.07 3.21 5.54
CA GLY A 630 29.94 4.29 4.58
C GLY A 630 30.67 4.07 3.24
N GLY A 631 31.14 2.85 2.95
CA GLY A 631 31.74 2.46 1.68
C GLY A 631 30.71 2.12 0.60
N ASP A 632 31.15 1.32 -0.37
CA ASP A 632 30.33 0.78 -1.46
C ASP A 632 29.41 -0.35 -0.98
N VAL A 633 28.33 -0.59 -1.71
CA VAL A 633 27.37 -1.67 -1.42
C VAL A 633 27.71 -2.90 -2.26
N HIS A 634 28.00 -4.02 -1.59
CA HIS A 634 28.15 -5.32 -2.21
C HIS A 634 26.79 -5.77 -2.82
N PRO A 635 26.75 -6.31 -4.06
CA PRO A 635 25.52 -6.64 -4.77
C PRO A 635 24.67 -7.73 -4.10
N GLY A 636 25.29 -8.49 -3.19
CA GLY A 636 24.60 -9.41 -2.29
C GLY A 636 23.99 -10.62 -3.01
N GLY A 637 22.85 -11.11 -2.52
CA GLY A 637 22.23 -12.31 -3.06
C GLY A 637 20.98 -12.75 -2.31
N GLU A 638 20.56 -13.99 -2.59
CA GLU A 638 19.40 -14.59 -1.96
C GLU A 638 19.67 -14.93 -0.49
N PHE A 639 18.76 -14.49 0.37
CA PHE A 639 18.84 -14.63 1.82
C PHE A 639 17.69 -15.45 2.41
N GLY A 640 16.59 -15.64 1.68
CA GLY A 640 15.38 -16.33 2.12
C GLY A 640 15.52 -17.84 2.32
N GLU A 641 14.43 -18.46 2.77
CA GLU A 641 14.31 -19.91 2.94
C GLU A 641 13.45 -20.50 1.82
N PRO A 642 13.97 -21.45 1.01
CA PRO A 642 13.22 -22.01 -0.11
C PRO A 642 11.86 -22.62 0.29
N GLY A 643 10.79 -22.16 -0.36
CA GLY A 643 9.43 -22.67 -0.16
C GLY A 643 8.64 -21.93 0.93
N ILE A 644 9.27 -21.04 1.69
CA ILE A 644 8.59 -20.22 2.70
C ILE A 644 8.21 -18.87 2.10
N ARG A 645 6.92 -18.52 2.15
CA ARG A 645 6.44 -17.14 1.89
C ARG A 645 6.39 -16.34 3.19
N LEU A 646 6.97 -15.15 3.16
CA LEU A 646 6.95 -14.17 4.24
C LEU A 646 5.80 -13.17 4.06
N VAL A 647 5.27 -12.61 5.15
CA VAL A 647 4.17 -11.63 5.10
C VAL A 647 4.66 -10.17 5.06
N ALA A 648 5.91 -9.92 5.48
CA ALA A 648 6.52 -8.60 5.53
C ALA A 648 8.04 -8.70 5.47
N THR A 649 8.70 -7.62 5.06
CA THR A 649 10.16 -7.44 5.17
C THR A 649 10.58 -7.72 6.62
N PRO A 650 11.64 -8.52 6.86
CA PRO A 650 12.00 -8.94 8.21
C PRO A 650 12.56 -7.78 9.05
N THR A 651 12.52 -7.98 10.36
CA THR A 651 13.18 -7.12 11.35
C THR A 651 14.54 -7.70 11.71
N ALA A 652 15.53 -6.83 11.88
CA ALA A 652 16.91 -7.20 12.16
C ALA A 652 17.48 -6.43 13.36
N ALA A 653 18.05 -7.14 14.33
CA ALA A 653 18.53 -6.57 15.59
C ALA A 653 19.81 -7.27 16.10
N LEU A 654 20.72 -6.51 16.71
CA LEU A 654 21.93 -7.06 17.33
C LEU A 654 21.60 -7.69 18.70
N ASP A 655 22.23 -8.82 19.02
CA ASP A 655 22.31 -9.31 20.40
C ASP A 655 23.46 -8.65 21.19
N ALA A 656 23.55 -8.96 22.49
CA ALA A 656 24.61 -8.45 23.38
C ALA A 656 26.04 -8.86 22.99
N THR A 657 26.22 -9.82 22.09
CA THR A 657 27.54 -10.20 21.56
C THR A 657 27.89 -9.47 20.27
N GLY A 658 26.96 -8.71 19.69
CA GLY A 658 27.13 -8.02 18.41
C GLY A 658 26.81 -8.89 17.18
N ARG A 659 26.16 -10.05 17.36
CA ARG A 659 25.66 -10.84 16.21
C ARG A 659 24.33 -10.27 15.77
N LEU A 660 24.13 -10.11 14.46
CA LEU A 660 22.85 -9.72 13.90
C LEU A 660 21.89 -10.91 13.84
N HIS A 661 20.67 -10.71 14.34
CA HIS A 661 19.54 -11.63 14.26
C HIS A 661 18.52 -11.07 13.30
N VAL A 662 17.99 -11.89 12.39
CA VAL A 662 16.92 -11.53 11.46
C VAL A 662 15.71 -12.41 11.78
N PHE A 663 14.56 -11.77 12.03
CA PHE A 663 13.29 -12.41 12.35
C PHE A 663 12.28 -12.14 11.24
N ALA A 664 11.67 -13.20 10.72
CA ALA A 664 10.77 -13.14 9.58
C ALA A 664 9.45 -13.88 9.87
N VAL A 665 8.31 -13.19 9.72
CA VAL A 665 6.98 -13.80 9.88
C VAL A 665 6.52 -14.40 8.56
N THR A 666 6.09 -15.66 8.58
CA THR A 666 5.51 -16.35 7.42
C THR A 666 4.03 -16.02 7.23
N VAL A 667 3.49 -16.23 6.03
CA VAL A 667 2.05 -16.13 5.76
C VAL A 667 1.20 -17.07 6.62
N ALA A 668 1.80 -18.16 7.14
CA ALA A 668 1.18 -19.09 8.08
C ALA A 668 1.32 -18.68 9.57
N GLY A 669 1.77 -17.46 9.85
CA GLY A 669 1.94 -16.92 11.20
C GLY A 669 3.06 -17.60 11.99
N ARG A 670 4.06 -18.21 11.34
CA ARG A 670 5.25 -18.76 12.02
C ARG A 670 6.38 -17.76 11.98
N ILE A 671 7.25 -17.74 12.99
CA ILE A 671 8.48 -16.93 12.95
C ILE A 671 9.65 -17.83 12.55
N ARG A 672 10.36 -17.42 11.51
CA ARG A 672 11.68 -17.95 11.12
C ARG A 672 12.75 -17.00 11.63
N ARG A 673 13.88 -17.55 12.05
CA ARG A 673 15.03 -16.77 12.51
C ARG A 673 16.32 -17.22 11.85
N ARG A 674 17.15 -16.25 11.47
CA ARG A 674 18.54 -16.43 11.05
C ARG A 674 19.43 -15.58 11.95
N VAL A 675 20.64 -16.04 12.23
CA VAL A 675 21.60 -15.32 13.09
C VAL A 675 23.01 -15.47 12.53
N GLN A 676 23.83 -14.43 12.70
CA GLN A 676 25.24 -14.49 12.31
C GLN A 676 26.01 -15.50 13.18
N SER A 677 27.02 -16.16 12.60
CA SER A 677 27.90 -17.10 13.32
C SER A 677 28.92 -16.41 14.23
N GLY A 678 29.22 -15.15 13.93
CA GLY A 678 29.98 -14.23 14.76
C GLY A 678 29.65 -12.79 14.38
N PRO A 679 30.00 -11.78 15.19
CA PRO A 679 29.68 -10.38 14.91
C PRO A 679 30.18 -9.95 13.53
N SER A 680 29.28 -9.38 12.71
CA SER A 680 29.56 -8.96 11.32
C SER A 680 30.06 -10.09 10.39
N GLY A 681 29.83 -11.35 10.77
CA GLY A 681 30.33 -12.54 10.07
C GLY A 681 29.31 -13.19 9.13
N GLY A 682 29.56 -14.47 8.81
CA GLY A 682 28.63 -15.29 8.02
C GLY A 682 27.35 -15.65 8.79
N TRP A 683 26.44 -16.38 8.15
CA TRP A 683 25.10 -16.66 8.69
C TRP A 683 24.88 -18.16 8.94
N HIS A 684 24.28 -18.50 10.08
CA HIS A 684 23.68 -19.82 10.31
C HIS A 684 22.48 -20.06 9.37
N PRO A 685 22.01 -21.32 9.22
CA PRO A 685 20.75 -21.62 8.52
C PRO A 685 19.52 -20.96 9.18
N TRP A 686 18.42 -20.89 8.44
CA TRP A 686 17.11 -20.52 9.01
C TRP A 686 16.60 -21.60 9.97
N THR A 687 15.99 -21.16 11.07
CA THR A 687 15.44 -22.02 12.13
C THR A 687 14.06 -21.54 12.55
N ALA A 688 13.29 -22.40 13.22
CA ALA A 688 12.01 -22.01 13.83
C ALA A 688 12.26 -21.20 15.11
N PHE A 689 11.51 -20.12 15.32
CA PHE A 689 11.64 -19.27 16.49
C PHE A 689 10.48 -19.48 17.48
N GLY A 690 10.56 -20.59 18.21
CA GLY A 690 9.47 -21.10 19.05
C GLY A 690 8.36 -21.78 18.25
N ASP A 691 7.31 -22.18 18.95
CA ASP A 691 6.21 -23.03 18.50
C ASP A 691 4.85 -22.31 18.42
N ARG A 692 4.78 -21.05 18.88
CA ARG A 692 3.56 -20.24 18.88
C ARG A 692 3.31 -19.59 17.52
N THR A 693 2.04 -19.40 17.16
CA THR A 693 1.65 -18.63 15.98
C THR A 693 1.43 -17.16 16.32
N VAL A 694 1.85 -16.29 15.42
CA VAL A 694 1.70 -14.83 15.50
C VAL A 694 0.86 -14.32 14.35
N ALA A 695 0.22 -13.17 14.51
CA ALA A 695 -0.61 -12.58 13.47
C ALA A 695 0.22 -12.26 12.21
N PRO A 696 -0.15 -12.78 11.02
CA PRO A 696 0.57 -12.52 9.78
C PRO A 696 0.22 -11.10 9.27
N VAL A 697 0.94 -10.11 9.76
CA VAL A 697 0.70 -8.68 9.51
C VAL A 697 1.73 -8.11 8.55
N VAL A 698 1.27 -7.38 7.53
CA VAL A 698 2.12 -6.61 6.62
C VAL A 698 2.61 -5.34 7.32
N ALA A 699 3.91 -5.26 7.59
CA ALA A 699 4.52 -4.15 8.32
C ALA A 699 4.48 -2.83 7.52
N GLY A 700 4.28 -1.71 8.20
CA GLY A 700 4.26 -0.37 7.58
C GLY A 700 3.07 -0.11 6.65
N THR A 701 1.97 -0.84 6.80
CA THR A 701 0.72 -0.65 6.03
C THR A 701 -0.47 -0.38 6.98
N PRO A 702 -1.63 0.07 6.49
CA PRO A 702 -2.83 0.16 7.30
C PRO A 702 -3.23 -1.19 7.92
N ALA A 703 -3.32 -1.20 9.26
CA ALA A 703 -3.83 -2.22 10.14
C ALA A 703 -5.35 -2.37 9.98
N LEU A 704 -5.75 -3.55 9.50
CA LEU A 704 -7.13 -3.86 9.15
C LEU A 704 -7.85 -4.53 10.34
#